data_AF-A0AAE0EFM3-F1
#
_entry.id   AF-A0AAE0EFM3-F1
#
_cell.length_a   1.000
_cell.length_b   1.000
_cell.length_c   1.000
_cell.angle_alpha   90.00
_cell.angle_beta   90.00
_cell.angle_gamma   90.00
#
_symmetry.space_group_name_H-M   'P 1'
#
loop_
_entity.id
_entity.type
_entity.pdbx_description
1 polymer ?
#
loop_
_entity_poly.entity_id
_entity_poly.type
_entity_poly.pdbx_seq_one_letter_code
_entity_poly.pdbx_strand_id
1 'polypeptide(L)'
;MKVIDKIRENTNSCSDRVVFSFEFFPPKTEDGVDNLFERMDRMVSHSPSFCDITWGAGGSTAELTLEIANKMQNMICVETMMHLTCTNMPVEKIDHALQTIKSNGIQNVLALRGDPPHGQDKFVQIQGGFACALDLVKHIRSAYGDYFGITVAGYPEAHPDAIGPDGLATLESYQSDLLYLKKKVDAGADLIVTQLFYDTDIFLKFVNDCRQIGITCPIVPGIMPINNYKGFLRMTGFCKTKIPADVTAALETIKDNEEAVKAYGIHLGTEMCKKILAHGIKTVHLYTLNMEKSALAILMNLGLIEESKISRSLPWRRPTNVFRVKEDVRPIFWANRPKSYISRTIGWDQYPHGRWGDSRNPSYGALSDYQFMRPRARDKKLHEEWGVPLKSIDDICEKFKKYCLGKLRSSPWSELDGLQPETKIINEHLGKINLKGFLTINSQPAVNAERSDSLSVGWGGPGGYVYQKAYVEFFCSKEKLNLIVDKCKALPFITYIATNIEGNWISNVSQTDVNAVTWGVFPGKEVIQPTVVDPASFMVWKDEAFEIWSRVWAGLFPEGDPSRNLLEQVSQILSIYDYSLSCSPVTIIILCCFCRCKAATIWSAWSIMITSTATFLQFLRISETIVPLMLSSFVKLNCISIYIGMY
;
A
#
# COMPACT_ATOMS: atom_id res chain seq x y z
N MET A 1 12.88 5.60 0.30
CA MET A 1 13.41 6.62 -0.63
C MET A 1 13.24 7.99 0.02
N LYS A 2 14.10 8.99 -0.26
CA LYS A 2 13.83 10.33 0.29
C LYS A 2 12.65 10.99 -0.43
N VAL A 3 11.82 11.72 0.31
CA VAL A 3 10.69 12.48 -0.24
C VAL A 3 11.15 13.56 -1.22
N ILE A 4 12.28 14.22 -0.91
CA ILE A 4 12.89 15.20 -1.81
C ILE A 4 13.29 14.60 -3.16
N ASP A 5 13.75 13.35 -3.20
CA ASP A 5 14.16 12.70 -4.44
C ASP A 5 12.94 12.45 -5.33
N LYS A 6 11.81 11.98 -4.77
CA LYS A 6 10.54 11.83 -5.50
C LYS A 6 10.01 13.15 -6.06
N ILE A 7 10.14 14.24 -5.29
CA ILE A 7 9.74 15.58 -5.73
C ILE A 7 10.63 16.03 -6.90
N ARG A 8 11.95 15.85 -6.80
CA ARG A 8 12.92 16.16 -7.86
C ARG A 8 12.70 15.32 -9.12
N GLU A 9 12.50 14.01 -8.99
CA GLU A 9 12.17 13.11 -10.12
C GLU A 9 10.94 13.61 -10.87
N ASN A 10 9.85 13.90 -10.16
CA ASN A 10 8.60 14.37 -10.74
C ASN A 10 8.74 15.76 -11.39
N THR A 11 9.56 16.66 -10.85
CA THR A 11 9.88 17.96 -11.46
C THR A 11 10.73 17.80 -12.73
N ASN A 12 11.70 16.89 -12.72
CA ASN A 12 12.68 16.73 -13.81
C ASN A 12 12.12 15.93 -15.00
N SER A 13 11.19 15.00 -14.78
CA SER A 13 10.75 14.04 -15.80
C SER A 13 9.74 14.60 -16.82
N CYS A 14 9.68 15.92 -17.01
CA CYS A 14 8.63 16.62 -17.79
C CYS A 14 7.19 16.23 -17.42
N SER A 15 6.96 15.81 -16.17
CA SER A 15 5.65 15.33 -15.73
C SER A 15 4.77 16.48 -15.23
N ASP A 16 3.51 16.51 -15.69
CA ASP A 16 2.45 17.35 -15.10
C ASP A 16 1.71 16.68 -13.93
N ARG A 17 2.18 15.51 -13.48
CA ARG A 17 1.70 14.89 -12.23
C ARG A 17 1.95 15.82 -11.03
N VAL A 18 0.95 15.92 -10.17
CA VAL A 18 1.06 16.56 -8.85
C VAL A 18 1.52 15.54 -7.82
N VAL A 19 2.49 15.92 -6.98
CA VAL A 19 2.86 15.17 -5.78
C VAL A 19 1.87 15.51 -4.67
N PHE A 20 1.21 14.50 -4.10
CA PHE A 20 0.38 14.68 -2.90
C PHE A 20 0.76 13.73 -1.76
N SER A 21 0.46 14.15 -0.54
CA SER A 21 0.78 13.47 0.72
C SER A 21 -0.28 13.70 1.80
N PHE A 22 -0.29 12.86 2.83
CA PHE A 22 -1.23 12.90 3.96
C PHE A 22 -0.50 12.94 5.31
N GLU A 23 -0.87 13.85 6.22
CA GLU A 23 -0.45 13.80 7.63
C GLU A 23 -1.51 13.09 8.49
N PHE A 24 -1.05 12.24 9.40
CA PHE A 24 -1.81 11.56 10.42
C PHE A 24 -1.23 11.82 11.81
N PHE A 25 -2.02 11.64 12.87
CA PHE A 25 -1.55 11.78 14.27
C PHE A 25 -1.74 10.50 15.09
N PRO A 26 -0.85 10.19 16.06
CA PRO A 26 -1.01 9.05 16.98
C PRO A 26 -2.33 9.10 17.76
N PRO A 27 -3.23 8.11 17.60
CA PRO A 27 -4.51 8.06 18.33
C PRO A 27 -4.30 7.78 19.83
N LYS A 28 -5.28 8.18 20.66
CA LYS A 28 -5.22 8.04 22.13
C LYS A 28 -5.65 6.66 22.67
N THR A 29 -6.12 5.76 21.80
CA THR A 29 -6.65 4.44 22.16
C THR A 29 -6.22 3.40 21.12
N GLU A 30 -6.13 2.14 21.53
CA GLU A 30 -5.73 1.03 20.64
C GLU A 30 -6.73 0.84 19.50
N ASP A 31 -8.04 0.88 19.78
CA ASP A 31 -9.10 0.96 18.76
C ASP A 31 -8.84 2.09 17.74
N GLY A 32 -8.38 3.24 18.22
CA GLY A 32 -8.06 4.39 17.38
C GLY A 32 -6.87 4.13 16.45
N VAL A 33 -5.85 3.41 16.94
CA VAL A 33 -4.65 3.00 16.18
C VAL A 33 -5.03 2.01 15.08
N ASP A 34 -5.86 1.01 15.36
CA ASP A 34 -6.31 0.05 14.35
C ASP A 34 -7.23 0.71 13.30
N ASN A 35 -8.17 1.55 13.74
CA ASN A 35 -8.99 2.40 12.84
C ASN A 35 -8.12 3.36 12.00
N LEU A 36 -6.95 3.76 12.47
CA LEU A 36 -5.99 4.56 11.69
C LEU A 36 -5.31 3.71 10.62
N PHE A 37 -4.81 2.52 10.95
CA PHE A 37 -4.19 1.64 9.95
C PHE A 37 -5.17 1.22 8.84
N GLU A 38 -6.43 0.91 9.17
CA GLU A 38 -7.44 0.62 8.13
C GLU A 38 -7.72 1.81 7.20
N ARG A 39 -7.66 3.04 7.74
CA ARG A 39 -7.84 4.28 6.96
C ARG A 39 -6.62 4.59 6.10
N MET A 40 -5.42 4.44 6.64
CA MET A 40 -4.16 4.56 5.90
C MET A 40 -4.16 3.58 4.71
N ASP A 41 -4.61 2.33 4.90
CA ASP A 41 -4.65 1.30 3.85
C ASP A 41 -5.50 1.71 2.63
N ARG A 42 -6.69 2.30 2.89
CA ARG A 42 -7.56 2.85 1.85
C ARG A 42 -6.95 4.09 1.19
N MET A 43 -6.51 5.07 1.98
CA MET A 43 -5.96 6.33 1.44
C MET A 43 -4.66 6.11 0.64
N VAL A 44 -3.82 5.17 1.05
CA VAL A 44 -2.59 4.77 0.33
C VAL A 44 -2.88 4.03 -0.98
N SER A 45 -4.05 3.40 -1.13
CA SER A 45 -4.44 2.77 -2.40
C SER A 45 -4.57 3.77 -3.56
N HIS A 46 -4.72 5.07 -3.28
CA HIS A 46 -4.66 6.13 -4.29
C HIS A 46 -3.22 6.57 -4.67
N SER A 47 -2.18 5.91 -4.16
CA SER A 47 -0.76 6.20 -4.44
C SER A 47 -0.29 7.63 -4.11
N PRO A 48 -0.48 8.13 -2.87
CA PRO A 48 0.26 9.29 -2.36
C PRO A 48 1.77 9.04 -2.45
N SER A 49 2.54 10.11 -2.61
CA SER A 49 4.00 9.99 -2.76
C SER A 49 4.69 9.64 -1.44
N PHE A 50 4.09 10.10 -0.33
CA PHE A 50 4.51 9.87 1.05
C PHE A 50 3.36 10.17 2.03
N CYS A 51 3.48 9.70 3.27
CA CYS A 51 2.59 9.98 4.40
C CYS A 51 3.40 10.28 5.66
N ASP A 52 2.88 11.17 6.49
CA ASP A 52 3.56 11.72 7.66
C ASP A 52 2.83 11.32 8.95
N ILE A 53 3.57 11.08 10.03
CA ILE A 53 3.02 10.78 11.36
C ILE A 53 3.56 11.76 12.40
N THR A 54 2.67 12.47 13.08
CA THR A 54 3.04 13.48 14.09
C THR A 54 3.64 12.88 15.35
N TRP A 55 4.39 13.70 16.08
CA TRP A 55 5.13 13.33 17.29
C TRP A 55 4.76 14.29 18.42
N GLY A 56 4.25 13.76 19.53
CA GLY A 56 3.75 14.54 20.66
C GLY A 56 4.81 15.40 21.33
N ALA A 57 4.39 16.53 21.93
CA ALA A 57 5.27 17.43 22.67
C ALA A 57 6.07 16.66 23.75
N GLY A 58 7.37 16.91 23.84
CA GLY A 58 8.29 16.22 24.75
C GLY A 58 8.46 14.71 24.51
N GLY A 59 8.04 14.18 23.37
CA GLY A 59 8.06 12.73 23.11
C GLY A 59 6.97 11.96 23.85
N SER A 60 5.88 12.62 24.24
CA SER A 60 4.71 12.02 24.91
C SER A 60 3.99 10.92 24.11
N THR A 61 4.31 10.75 22.82
CA THR A 61 3.83 9.66 21.96
C THR A 61 4.98 8.91 21.26
N ALA A 62 6.23 9.07 21.69
CA ALA A 62 7.42 8.65 20.95
C ALA A 62 7.37 7.18 20.50
N GLU A 63 7.09 6.29 21.44
CA GLU A 63 7.07 4.84 21.23
C GLU A 63 5.95 4.42 20.26
N LEU A 64 4.75 5.00 20.39
CA LEU A 64 3.63 4.78 19.47
C LEU A 64 3.87 5.40 18.09
N THR A 65 4.57 6.54 18.02
CA THR A 65 4.94 7.19 16.76
C THR A 65 5.94 6.32 15.99
N LEU A 66 6.91 5.71 16.69
CA LEU A 66 7.84 4.74 16.13
C LEU A 66 7.12 3.45 15.65
N GLU A 67 6.17 2.92 16.42
CA GLU A 67 5.34 1.77 16.00
C GLU A 67 4.55 2.08 14.72
N ILE A 68 3.86 3.23 14.67
CA ILE A 68 3.07 3.65 13.51
C ILE A 68 3.96 3.91 12.30
N ALA A 69 5.08 4.62 12.45
CA ALA A 69 6.02 4.89 11.37
C ALA A 69 6.57 3.58 10.76
N ASN A 70 6.97 2.62 11.61
CA ASN A 70 7.46 1.32 11.16
C ASN A 70 6.37 0.53 10.40
N LYS A 71 5.14 0.46 10.94
CA LYS A 71 4.01 -0.21 10.29
C LYS A 71 3.57 0.49 9.00
N MET A 72 3.69 1.81 8.90
CA MET A 72 3.35 2.58 7.72
C MET A 72 4.32 2.29 6.55
N GLN A 73 5.64 2.26 6.82
CA GLN A 73 6.67 1.89 5.84
C GLN A 73 6.59 0.41 5.41
N ASN A 74 6.40 -0.51 6.37
CA ASN A 74 6.55 -1.95 6.14
C ASN A 74 5.25 -2.71 5.84
N MET A 75 4.11 -2.32 6.42
CA MET A 75 2.82 -3.03 6.26
C MET A 75 1.85 -2.29 5.34
N ILE A 76 1.65 -0.98 5.56
CA ILE A 76 0.80 -0.15 4.67
C ILE A 76 1.48 0.09 3.31
N CYS A 77 2.82 0.04 3.28
CA CYS A 77 3.67 0.16 2.10
C CYS A 77 3.63 1.56 1.45
N VAL A 78 3.69 2.62 2.26
CA VAL A 78 3.85 4.01 1.81
C VAL A 78 5.13 4.60 2.37
N GLU A 79 5.71 5.58 1.67
CA GLU A 79 6.91 6.26 2.16
C GLU A 79 6.57 7.10 3.39
N THR A 80 7.29 6.87 4.46
CA THR A 80 7.02 7.45 5.77
C THR A 80 7.96 8.62 6.04
N MET A 81 7.40 9.75 6.46
CA MET A 81 8.12 10.75 7.24
C MET A 81 7.70 10.66 8.69
N MET A 82 8.68 10.64 9.60
CA MET A 82 8.39 10.76 11.03
C MET A 82 8.64 12.20 11.47
N HIS A 83 7.72 12.79 12.22
CA HIS A 83 7.99 14.04 12.91
C HIS A 83 8.96 13.76 14.07
N LEU A 84 9.87 14.69 14.33
CA LEU A 84 10.77 14.61 15.47
C LEU A 84 10.93 16.00 16.08
N THR A 85 10.41 16.17 17.29
CA THR A 85 10.61 17.40 18.09
C THR A 85 11.91 17.28 18.87
N CYS A 86 12.59 18.41 19.10
CA CYS A 86 13.89 18.46 19.75
C CYS A 86 13.86 19.00 21.19
N THR A 87 12.74 19.61 21.60
CA THR A 87 12.58 20.24 22.91
C THR A 87 11.93 19.31 23.95
N ASN A 88 12.18 19.61 25.22
CA ASN A 88 11.61 18.92 26.38
C ASN A 88 11.97 17.42 26.50
N MET A 89 12.99 16.93 25.76
CA MET A 89 13.54 15.57 25.89
C MET A 89 15.06 15.55 25.73
N PRO A 90 15.79 14.70 26.46
CA PRO A 90 17.25 14.65 26.40
C PRO A 90 17.73 14.03 25.07
N VAL A 91 18.96 14.35 24.66
CA VAL A 91 19.48 14.04 23.30
C VAL A 91 19.49 12.54 23.02
N GLU A 92 19.70 11.71 24.04
CA GLU A 92 19.70 10.25 23.97
C GLU A 92 18.35 9.69 23.50
N LYS A 93 17.22 10.36 23.78
CA LYS A 93 15.91 9.98 23.21
C LYS A 93 15.83 10.28 21.71
N ILE A 94 16.45 11.36 21.28
CA ILE A 94 16.48 11.79 19.87
C ILE A 94 17.39 10.84 19.08
N ASP A 95 18.56 10.48 19.62
CA ASP A 95 19.45 9.48 19.03
C ASP A 95 18.82 8.09 18.97
N HIS A 96 18.15 7.64 20.04
CA HIS A 96 17.42 6.38 20.03
C HIS A 96 16.31 6.36 18.94
N ALA A 97 15.56 7.45 18.79
CA ALA A 97 14.54 7.58 17.74
C ALA A 97 15.16 7.53 16.34
N LEU A 98 16.21 8.32 16.08
CA LEU A 98 16.93 8.37 14.80
C LEU A 98 17.57 7.02 14.43
N GLN A 99 18.19 6.34 15.40
CA GLN A 99 18.77 5.02 15.20
C GLN A 99 17.69 3.98 14.89
N THR A 100 16.56 4.02 15.59
CA THR A 100 15.43 3.09 15.40
C THR A 100 14.75 3.26 14.02
N ILE A 101 14.51 4.49 13.56
CA ILE A 101 13.94 4.70 12.21
C ILE A 101 14.93 4.30 11.11
N LYS A 102 16.24 4.48 11.33
CA LYS A 102 17.29 4.02 10.43
C LYS A 102 17.34 2.49 10.32
N SER A 103 17.29 1.76 11.44
CA SER A 103 17.23 0.29 11.41
C SER A 103 15.94 -0.23 10.77
N ASN A 104 14.83 0.52 10.86
CA ASN A 104 13.57 0.20 10.19
C ASN A 104 13.51 0.61 8.70
N GLY A 105 14.60 1.15 8.16
CA GLY A 105 14.73 1.51 6.74
C GLY A 105 13.91 2.73 6.31
N ILE A 106 13.53 3.58 7.26
CA ILE A 106 12.90 4.89 7.03
C ILE A 106 14.01 5.91 6.73
N GLN A 107 13.73 6.84 5.82
CA GLN A 107 14.69 7.84 5.35
C GLN A 107 14.24 9.30 5.53
N ASN A 108 13.07 9.58 6.10
CA ASN A 108 12.52 10.94 6.10
C ASN A 108 12.16 11.41 7.51
N VAL A 109 12.62 12.60 7.87
CA VAL A 109 12.38 13.22 9.19
C VAL A 109 11.91 14.65 9.00
N LEU A 110 10.78 15.02 9.61
CA LEU A 110 10.38 16.41 9.79
C LEU A 110 10.97 16.92 11.11
N ALA A 111 12.06 17.68 11.00
CA ALA A 111 12.78 18.24 12.13
C ALA A 111 12.06 19.49 12.67
N LEU A 112 11.55 19.38 13.90
CA LEU A 112 10.74 20.39 14.57
C LEU A 112 11.37 20.85 15.87
N ARG A 113 11.01 22.06 16.33
CA ARG A 113 11.29 22.47 17.71
C ARG A 113 10.48 21.58 18.65
N GLY A 114 9.16 21.63 18.49
CA GLY A 114 8.20 21.17 19.48
C GLY A 114 7.64 22.35 20.28
N ASP A 115 6.39 22.18 20.71
CA ASP A 115 5.69 23.14 21.54
C ASP A 115 6.09 22.99 23.02
N PRO A 116 5.80 23.99 23.87
CA PRO A 116 5.92 23.84 25.32
C PRO A 116 5.08 22.66 25.85
N PRO A 117 5.42 22.09 27.02
CA PRO A 117 4.58 21.11 27.71
C PRO A 117 3.19 21.68 28.01
N HIS A 118 2.16 20.82 28.03
CA HIS A 118 0.79 21.26 28.28
C HIS A 118 0.66 21.94 29.65
N GLY A 119 0.18 23.19 29.67
CA GLY A 119 0.13 24.04 30.86
C GLY A 119 1.35 24.95 31.07
N GLN A 120 2.25 25.07 30.09
CA GLN A 120 3.35 26.05 30.10
C GLN A 120 3.28 26.97 28.87
N ASP A 121 3.36 28.28 29.06
CA ASP A 121 3.29 29.27 27.97
C ASP A 121 4.61 29.45 27.22
N LYS A 122 5.71 28.90 27.74
CA LYS A 122 7.08 29.10 27.22
C LYS A 122 7.89 27.82 27.28
N PHE A 123 8.71 27.60 26.27
CA PHE A 123 9.73 26.56 26.26
C PHE A 123 10.84 26.88 27.28
N VAL A 124 11.26 25.87 28.03
CA VAL A 124 12.43 25.92 28.93
C VAL A 124 13.43 24.87 28.47
N GLN A 125 14.65 25.29 28.13
CA GLN A 125 15.71 24.38 27.72
C GLN A 125 16.21 23.57 28.92
N ILE A 126 16.05 22.25 28.84
CA ILE A 126 16.69 21.29 29.75
C ILE A 126 18.20 21.25 29.52
N GLN A 127 18.96 21.07 30.60
CA GLN A 127 20.43 21.03 30.56
C GLN A 127 20.93 19.95 29.58
N GLY A 128 21.74 20.36 28.60
CA GLY A 128 22.29 19.49 27.56
C GLY A 128 21.35 19.17 26.39
N GLY A 129 20.05 19.47 26.49
CA GLY A 129 19.08 19.29 25.39
C GLY A 129 19.14 20.41 24.34
N PHE A 130 18.55 20.17 23.18
CA PHE A 130 18.50 21.16 22.09
C PHE A 130 17.54 22.32 22.39
N ALA A 131 17.87 23.52 21.88
CA ALA A 131 17.05 24.71 22.04
C ALA A 131 16.06 24.89 20.88
N CYS A 132 16.45 24.48 19.66
CA CYS A 132 15.69 24.80 18.46
C CYS A 132 15.86 23.78 17.33
N ALA A 133 14.93 23.79 16.37
CA ALA A 133 14.94 22.87 15.23
C ALA A 133 16.24 22.91 14.40
N LEU A 134 16.93 24.06 14.37
CA LEU A 134 18.23 24.22 13.71
C LEU A 134 19.32 23.33 14.33
N ASP A 135 19.26 23.08 15.64
CA ASP A 135 20.20 22.19 16.34
C ASP A 135 19.95 20.73 15.91
N LEU A 136 18.68 20.32 15.81
CA LEU A 136 18.29 18.99 15.33
C LEU A 136 18.71 18.76 13.87
N VAL A 137 18.55 19.74 12.97
CA VAL A 137 19.02 19.62 11.57
C VAL A 137 20.53 19.38 11.52
N LYS A 138 21.32 20.17 12.27
CA LYS A 138 22.78 20.01 12.37
C LYS A 138 23.15 18.65 12.96
N HIS A 139 22.46 18.21 14.01
CA HIS A 139 22.71 16.92 14.67
C HIS A 139 22.49 15.75 13.72
N ILE A 140 21.34 15.72 13.01
CA ILE A 140 21.04 14.69 12.01
C ILE A 140 22.10 14.69 10.91
N ARG A 141 22.49 15.87 10.39
CA ARG A 141 23.55 15.96 9.35
C ARG A 141 24.92 15.52 9.85
N SER A 142 25.28 15.83 11.10
CA SER A 142 26.54 15.42 11.71
C SER A 142 26.62 13.90 11.91
N ALA A 143 25.60 13.30 12.53
CA ALA A 143 25.60 11.89 12.91
C ALA A 143 25.20 10.92 11.78
N TYR A 144 24.45 11.38 10.78
CA TYR A 144 23.87 10.53 9.73
C TYR A 144 24.17 10.99 8.30
N GLY A 145 24.83 12.16 8.11
CA GLY A 145 25.18 12.69 6.80
C GLY A 145 23.97 12.83 5.88
N ASP A 146 24.05 12.21 4.71
CA ASP A 146 23.00 12.21 3.69
C ASP A 146 22.07 10.98 3.73
N TYR A 147 22.07 10.18 4.81
CA TYR A 147 21.14 9.04 4.93
C TYR A 147 19.67 9.48 4.97
N PHE A 148 19.39 10.56 5.71
CA PHE A 148 18.04 11.12 5.86
C PHE A 148 17.77 12.26 4.86
N GLY A 149 16.58 12.27 4.29
CA GLY A 149 15.93 13.49 3.81
C GLY A 149 15.37 14.27 5.00
N ILE A 150 15.75 15.54 5.15
CA ILE A 150 15.35 16.39 6.27
C ILE A 150 14.34 17.43 5.79
N THR A 151 13.13 17.38 6.31
CA THR A 151 12.10 18.40 6.12
C THR A 151 12.09 19.35 7.32
N VAL A 152 11.74 20.61 7.14
CA VAL A 152 11.50 21.57 8.23
C VAL A 152 10.18 22.35 8.04
N ALA A 153 9.55 22.74 9.15
CA ALA A 153 8.37 23.60 9.10
C ALA A 153 8.72 25.04 8.65
N GLY A 154 7.90 25.60 7.76
CA GLY A 154 7.87 27.03 7.42
C GLY A 154 6.51 27.65 7.77
N TYR A 155 6.47 28.96 8.02
CA TYR A 155 5.26 29.65 8.48
C TYR A 155 4.93 30.84 7.56
N PRO A 156 3.91 30.74 6.69
CA PRO A 156 3.56 31.82 5.75
C PRO A 156 3.19 33.15 6.41
N GLU A 157 2.77 33.09 7.67
CA GLU A 157 2.30 34.22 8.50
C GLU A 157 3.28 34.56 9.64
N ALA A 158 4.51 33.99 9.59
CA ALA A 158 5.47 33.83 10.68
C ALA A 158 5.04 32.83 11.78
N HIS A 159 6.02 32.37 12.56
CA HIS A 159 5.81 31.45 13.69
C HIS A 159 4.84 32.04 14.74
N PRO A 160 3.93 31.25 15.35
CA PRO A 160 2.91 31.77 16.28
C PRO A 160 3.46 32.59 17.47
N ASP A 161 4.62 32.21 18.02
CA ASP A 161 5.34 32.98 19.06
C ASP A 161 5.66 34.43 18.66
N ALA A 162 5.71 34.73 17.35
CA ALA A 162 6.04 36.04 16.78
C ALA A 162 4.82 36.86 16.30
N ILE A 163 3.61 36.29 16.38
CA ILE A 163 2.33 36.92 16.03
C ILE A 163 1.73 37.60 17.28
N GLY A 164 1.36 38.87 17.16
CA GLY A 164 0.85 39.72 18.24
C GLY A 164 -0.61 39.46 18.64
N PRO A 165 -1.14 40.21 19.63
CA PRO A 165 -2.55 40.13 20.06
C PRO A 165 -3.54 40.62 19.00
N ASP A 166 -3.06 41.35 18.00
CA ASP A 166 -3.76 41.82 16.80
C ASP A 166 -3.88 40.73 15.71
N GLY A 167 -3.26 39.57 15.89
CA GLY A 167 -3.31 38.45 14.95
C GLY A 167 -2.37 38.60 13.75
N LEU A 168 -1.38 39.51 13.82
CA LEU A 168 -0.37 39.70 12.78
C LEU A 168 1.05 39.68 13.36
N ALA A 169 2.04 39.34 12.54
CA ALA A 169 3.45 39.56 12.87
C ALA A 169 3.90 40.94 12.36
N THR A 170 4.80 41.60 13.10
CA THR A 170 5.49 42.79 12.56
C THR A 170 6.38 42.40 11.40
N LEU A 171 6.68 43.34 10.49
CA LEU A 171 7.57 43.09 9.36
C LEU A 171 8.96 42.58 9.80
N GLU A 172 9.47 43.13 10.91
CA GLU A 172 10.75 42.74 11.53
C GLU A 172 10.69 41.30 12.07
N SER A 173 9.61 40.93 12.78
CA SER A 173 9.38 39.56 13.26
C SER A 173 9.27 38.56 12.10
N TYR A 174 8.53 38.92 11.04
CA TYR A 174 8.39 38.10 9.84
C TYR A 174 9.74 37.89 9.13
N GLN A 175 10.52 38.95 8.93
CA GLN A 175 11.87 38.87 8.35
C GLN A 175 12.81 38.04 9.22
N SER A 176 12.72 38.15 10.55
CA SER A 176 13.53 37.36 11.49
C SER A 176 13.22 35.86 11.40
N ASP A 177 11.94 35.47 11.36
CA ASP A 177 11.54 34.07 11.20
C ASP A 177 11.90 33.51 9.82
N LEU A 178 11.77 34.32 8.75
CA LEU A 178 12.21 33.97 7.40
C LEU A 178 13.75 33.76 7.32
N LEU A 179 14.54 34.59 8.00
CA LEU A 179 15.99 34.41 8.14
C LEU A 179 16.35 33.22 9.03
N TYR A 180 15.52 32.85 10.01
CA TYR A 180 15.70 31.62 10.79
C TYR A 180 15.35 30.36 9.98
N LEU A 181 14.29 30.42 9.15
CA LEU A 181 13.98 29.39 8.17
C LEU A 181 15.15 29.18 7.21
N LYS A 182 15.77 30.26 6.72
CA LYS A 182 16.99 30.16 5.92
C LYS A 182 18.11 29.42 6.64
N LYS A 183 18.39 29.75 7.91
CA LYS A 183 19.43 29.06 8.70
C LYS A 183 19.18 27.55 8.80
N LYS A 184 17.92 27.11 8.89
CA LYS A 184 17.56 25.68 8.86
C LYS A 184 17.83 25.03 7.50
N VAL A 185 17.54 25.71 6.39
CA VAL A 185 17.84 25.24 5.03
C VAL A 185 19.34 25.19 4.78
N ASP A 186 20.06 26.26 5.09
CA ASP A 186 21.51 26.38 4.92
C ASP A 186 22.29 25.37 5.80
N ALA A 187 21.71 24.93 6.93
CA ALA A 187 22.23 23.84 7.75
C ALA A 187 21.97 22.42 7.18
N GLY A 188 21.28 22.32 6.04
CA GLY A 188 21.07 21.08 5.30
C GLY A 188 19.65 20.52 5.32
N ALA A 189 18.60 21.34 5.47
CA ALA A 189 17.22 20.88 5.24
C ALA A 189 16.89 20.83 3.74
N ASP A 190 16.36 19.68 3.29
CA ASP A 190 16.05 19.37 1.88
C ASP A 190 14.71 19.92 1.40
N LEU A 191 13.76 20.10 2.33
CA LEU A 191 12.34 20.32 2.03
C LEU A 191 11.69 21.22 3.08
N ILE A 192 10.74 22.04 2.66
CA ILE A 192 9.87 22.80 3.57
C ILE A 192 8.44 22.30 3.42
N VAL A 193 7.77 22.01 4.54
CA VAL A 193 6.30 21.93 4.61
C VAL A 193 5.80 23.15 5.36
N THR A 194 4.79 23.85 4.83
CA THR A 194 4.25 25.04 5.50
C THR A 194 3.18 24.68 6.51
N GLN A 195 3.13 25.41 7.63
CA GLN A 195 1.94 25.50 8.48
C GLN A 195 0.69 25.84 7.63
N LEU A 196 -0.47 25.41 8.12
CA LEU A 196 -1.77 25.68 7.51
C LEU A 196 -2.06 27.19 7.42
N PHE A 197 -2.64 27.58 6.28
CA PHE A 197 -3.08 28.94 5.94
C PHE A 197 -4.46 28.86 5.27
N TYR A 198 -5.22 29.96 5.26
CA TYR A 198 -6.46 30.07 4.48
C TYR A 198 -6.46 31.21 3.45
N ASP A 199 -5.45 32.08 3.52
CA ASP A 199 -5.17 33.11 2.52
C ASP A 199 -4.08 32.60 1.56
N THR A 200 -4.45 32.30 0.31
CA THR A 200 -3.49 31.72 -0.66
C THR A 200 -2.49 32.76 -1.17
N ASP A 201 -2.81 34.05 -1.14
CA ASP A 201 -1.89 35.10 -1.60
C ASP A 201 -0.78 35.35 -0.57
N ILE A 202 -1.06 35.16 0.72
CA ILE A 202 -0.02 35.09 1.76
C ILE A 202 0.96 33.93 1.52
N PHE A 203 0.47 32.73 1.18
CA PHE A 203 1.35 31.60 0.85
C PHE A 203 2.21 31.88 -0.39
N LEU A 204 1.63 32.44 -1.46
CA LEU A 204 2.37 32.79 -2.67
C LEU A 204 3.40 33.90 -2.41
N LYS A 205 3.08 34.89 -1.57
CA LYS A 205 4.05 35.89 -1.08
C LYS A 205 5.19 35.22 -0.31
N PHE A 206 4.90 34.35 0.64
CA PHE A 206 5.91 33.62 1.42
C PHE A 206 6.86 32.79 0.53
N VAL A 207 6.34 32.13 -0.51
CA VAL A 207 7.17 31.43 -1.50
C VAL A 207 8.10 32.41 -2.24
N ASN A 208 7.58 33.55 -2.70
CA ASN A 208 8.39 34.58 -3.37
C ASN A 208 9.48 35.15 -2.46
N ASP A 209 9.15 35.49 -1.21
CA ASP A 209 10.08 36.02 -0.22
C ASP A 209 11.19 34.99 0.10
N CYS A 210 10.82 33.71 0.24
CA CYS A 210 11.79 32.60 0.34
C CYS A 210 12.75 32.55 -0.86
N ARG A 211 12.27 32.81 -2.09
CA ARG A 211 13.16 32.84 -3.27
C ARG A 211 14.08 34.06 -3.26
N GLN A 212 13.61 35.22 -2.84
CA GLN A 212 14.43 36.45 -2.75
C GLN A 212 15.62 36.30 -1.79
N ILE A 213 15.44 35.60 -0.66
CA ILE A 213 16.54 35.29 0.27
C ILE A 213 17.35 34.02 -0.11
N GLY A 214 17.14 33.47 -1.30
CA GLY A 214 17.94 32.36 -1.84
C GLY A 214 17.61 30.98 -1.26
N ILE A 215 16.42 30.76 -0.70
CA ILE A 215 15.93 29.39 -0.41
C ILE A 215 15.48 28.78 -1.74
N THR A 216 16.13 27.69 -2.17
CA THR A 216 15.89 27.03 -3.46
C THR A 216 15.20 25.67 -3.34
N CYS A 217 15.10 25.09 -2.14
CA CYS A 217 14.42 23.81 -1.91
C CYS A 217 12.89 23.90 -2.19
N PRO A 218 12.20 22.77 -2.43
CA PRO A 218 10.75 22.80 -2.63
C PRO A 218 10.02 23.24 -1.34
N ILE A 219 8.91 23.96 -1.53
CA ILE A 219 8.04 24.45 -0.46
C ILE A 219 6.67 23.83 -0.71
N VAL A 220 6.25 22.93 0.16
CA VAL A 220 5.01 22.17 0.06
C VAL A 220 3.93 22.86 0.90
N PRO A 221 2.77 23.24 0.32
CA PRO A 221 1.67 23.84 1.05
C PRO A 221 0.99 22.80 1.95
N GLY A 222 0.95 23.08 3.25
CA GLY A 222 0.10 22.37 4.20
C GLY A 222 -1.35 22.89 4.13
N ILE A 223 -2.29 22.01 3.77
CA ILE A 223 -3.70 22.33 3.55
C ILE A 223 -4.54 21.51 4.55
N MET A 224 -5.32 22.19 5.41
CA MET A 224 -6.23 21.54 6.36
C MET A 224 -7.70 21.69 5.92
N PRO A 225 -8.38 20.60 5.50
CA PRO A 225 -9.79 20.65 5.15
C PRO A 225 -10.68 21.00 6.36
N ILE A 226 -11.62 21.92 6.19
CA ILE A 226 -12.54 22.32 7.26
C ILE A 226 -13.60 21.23 7.45
N ASN A 227 -13.42 20.41 8.50
CA ASN A 227 -14.28 19.25 8.76
C ASN A 227 -15.49 19.56 9.66
N ASN A 228 -15.36 20.51 10.58
CA ASN A 228 -16.42 21.05 11.44
C ASN A 228 -15.99 22.43 12.01
N TYR A 229 -16.96 23.29 12.33
CA TYR A 229 -16.73 24.69 12.67
C TYR A 229 -15.95 24.89 13.98
N LYS A 230 -16.33 24.17 15.05
CA LYS A 230 -15.72 24.33 16.40
C LYS A 230 -14.27 23.83 16.43
N GLY A 231 -13.97 22.73 15.74
CA GLY A 231 -12.62 22.18 15.61
C GLY A 231 -11.70 23.07 14.77
N PHE A 232 -12.25 23.69 13.71
CA PHE A 232 -11.57 24.68 12.89
C PHE A 232 -11.15 25.91 13.72
N LEU A 233 -12.09 26.61 14.38
CA LEU A 233 -11.78 27.78 15.20
C LEU A 233 -10.75 27.50 16.30
N ARG A 234 -10.82 26.31 16.93
CA ARG A 234 -9.84 25.90 17.95
C ARG A 234 -8.44 25.73 17.35
N MET A 235 -8.32 25.13 16.16
CA MET A 235 -7.03 24.91 15.52
C MET A 235 -6.42 26.21 15.01
N THR A 236 -7.21 27.06 14.35
CA THR A 236 -6.75 28.33 13.81
C THR A 236 -6.39 29.32 14.91
N GLY A 237 -7.15 29.34 16.01
CA GLY A 237 -6.80 30.09 17.23
C GLY A 237 -5.50 29.61 17.89
N PHE A 238 -5.25 28.29 17.94
CA PHE A 238 -3.99 27.73 18.46
C PHE A 238 -2.79 28.07 17.56
N CYS A 239 -2.97 27.97 16.23
CA CYS A 239 -1.94 28.29 15.25
C CYS A 239 -1.79 29.79 14.96
N LYS A 240 -2.67 30.63 15.54
CA LYS A 240 -2.84 32.07 15.22
C LYS A 240 -3.00 32.38 13.72
N THR A 241 -3.61 31.46 12.96
CA THR A 241 -3.82 31.60 11.50
C THR A 241 -4.89 32.66 11.20
N LYS A 242 -4.55 33.63 10.35
CA LYS A 242 -5.47 34.61 9.76
C LYS A 242 -6.52 33.91 8.90
N ILE A 243 -7.80 34.14 9.21
CA ILE A 243 -8.91 33.65 8.41
C ILE A 243 -9.45 34.80 7.55
N PRO A 244 -9.60 34.62 6.22
CA PRO A 244 -10.27 35.60 5.38
C PRO A 244 -11.69 35.93 5.87
N ALA A 245 -12.11 37.18 5.69
CA ALA A 245 -13.38 37.68 6.23
C ALA A 245 -14.60 37.06 5.54
N ASP A 246 -14.48 36.77 4.24
CA ASP A 246 -15.43 36.00 3.43
C ASP A 246 -15.54 34.54 3.87
N VAL A 247 -14.40 33.89 4.19
CA VAL A 247 -14.39 32.53 4.75
C VAL A 247 -15.09 32.48 6.10
N THR A 248 -14.84 33.48 6.95
CA THR A 248 -15.51 33.62 8.25
C THR A 248 -17.00 33.85 8.10
N ALA A 249 -17.41 34.79 7.22
CA ALA A 249 -18.81 35.12 6.98
C ALA A 249 -19.60 33.93 6.39
N ALA A 250 -19.01 33.19 5.44
CA ALA A 250 -19.61 31.99 4.88
C ALA A 250 -19.84 30.92 5.95
N LEU A 251 -18.79 30.59 6.73
CA LEU A 251 -18.86 29.59 7.79
C LEU A 251 -19.86 29.95 8.89
N GLU A 252 -19.98 31.22 9.26
CA GLU A 252 -20.91 31.68 10.30
C GLU A 252 -22.38 31.37 9.95
N THR A 253 -22.76 31.49 8.68
CA THR A 253 -24.13 31.17 8.21
C THR A 253 -24.49 29.68 8.24
N ILE A 254 -23.50 28.79 8.32
CA ILE A 254 -23.68 27.33 8.23
C ILE A 254 -23.13 26.57 9.45
N LYS A 255 -22.63 27.29 10.47
CA LYS A 255 -21.84 26.76 11.60
C LYS A 255 -22.47 25.57 12.35
N ASP A 256 -23.79 25.53 12.43
CA ASP A 256 -24.57 24.50 13.12
C ASP A 256 -24.98 23.32 12.22
N ASN A 257 -24.56 23.32 10.94
CA ASN A 257 -24.74 22.24 9.97
C ASN A 257 -23.38 21.63 9.56
N GLU A 258 -23.02 20.50 10.17
CA GLU A 258 -21.74 19.83 9.93
C GLU A 258 -21.56 19.28 8.50
N GLU A 259 -22.64 19.05 7.75
CA GLU A 259 -22.55 18.61 6.35
C GLU A 259 -22.26 19.79 5.44
N ALA A 260 -22.95 20.93 5.64
CA ALA A 260 -22.68 22.16 4.91
C ALA A 260 -21.27 22.71 5.18
N VAL A 261 -20.84 22.75 6.45
CA VAL A 261 -19.46 23.18 6.81
C VAL A 261 -18.41 22.31 6.11
N LYS A 262 -18.65 21.00 6.03
CA LYS A 262 -17.72 20.04 5.42
C LYS A 262 -17.72 20.13 3.88
N ALA A 263 -18.88 20.33 3.26
CA ALA A 263 -18.98 20.60 1.82
C ALA A 263 -18.28 21.91 1.45
N TYR A 264 -18.47 22.98 2.24
CA TYR A 264 -17.76 24.24 2.10
C TYR A 264 -16.23 24.06 2.28
N GLY A 265 -15.80 23.30 3.30
CA GLY A 265 -14.38 23.00 3.54
C GLY A 265 -13.69 22.23 2.41
N ILE A 266 -14.42 21.31 1.76
CA ILE A 266 -13.97 20.61 0.56
C ILE A 266 -13.85 21.58 -0.63
N HIS A 267 -14.84 22.46 -0.83
CA HIS A 267 -14.81 23.46 -1.91
C HIS A 267 -13.65 24.45 -1.72
N LEU A 268 -13.52 25.07 -0.54
CA LEU A 268 -12.44 26.01 -0.22
C LEU A 268 -11.06 25.37 -0.42
N GLY A 269 -10.84 24.17 0.13
CA GLY A 269 -9.60 23.41 -0.06
C GLY A 269 -9.31 23.06 -1.52
N THR A 270 -10.35 22.83 -2.33
CA THR A 270 -10.23 22.62 -3.78
C THR A 270 -9.75 23.88 -4.49
N GLU A 271 -10.39 25.04 -4.26
CA GLU A 271 -10.02 26.29 -4.94
C GLU A 271 -8.65 26.83 -4.50
N MET A 272 -8.28 26.69 -3.22
CA MET A 272 -6.92 26.94 -2.74
C MET A 272 -5.90 26.11 -3.51
N CYS A 273 -6.12 24.79 -3.62
CA CYS A 273 -5.21 23.89 -4.34
C CYS A 273 -5.14 24.25 -5.83
N LYS A 274 -6.26 24.52 -6.52
CA LYS A 274 -6.27 24.98 -7.91
C LYS A 274 -5.42 26.24 -8.10
N LYS A 275 -5.59 27.24 -7.22
CA LYS A 275 -4.83 28.50 -7.28
C LYS A 275 -3.33 28.25 -7.08
N ILE A 276 -2.93 27.37 -6.16
CA ILE A 276 -1.52 27.02 -5.93
C ILE A 276 -0.92 26.26 -7.13
N LEU A 277 -1.64 25.26 -7.66
CA LEU A 277 -1.23 24.50 -8.84
C LEU A 277 -1.05 25.39 -10.08
N ALA A 278 -1.94 26.37 -10.28
CA ALA A 278 -1.85 27.35 -11.37
C ALA A 278 -0.61 28.26 -11.29
N HIS A 279 0.02 28.40 -10.11
CA HIS A 279 1.30 29.09 -9.92
C HIS A 279 2.51 28.14 -10.05
N GLY A 280 2.33 26.94 -10.61
CA GLY A 280 3.39 25.97 -10.91
C GLY A 280 3.87 25.12 -9.74
N ILE A 281 3.28 25.28 -8.54
CA ILE A 281 3.65 24.53 -7.33
C ILE A 281 2.96 23.16 -7.37
N LYS A 282 3.58 22.19 -8.04
CA LYS A 282 3.07 20.81 -8.27
C LYS A 282 3.09 19.90 -7.02
N THR A 283 2.85 20.45 -5.82
CA THR A 283 2.91 19.72 -4.54
C THR A 283 1.74 20.11 -3.62
N VAL A 284 1.11 19.14 -2.95
CA VAL A 284 0.04 19.36 -1.96
C VAL A 284 0.24 18.45 -0.75
N HIS A 285 0.16 18.98 0.47
CA HIS A 285 0.20 18.18 1.70
C HIS A 285 -1.11 18.38 2.49
N LEU A 286 -1.82 17.29 2.77
CA LEU A 286 -3.15 17.32 3.38
C LEU A 286 -3.10 16.92 4.85
N TYR A 287 -3.39 17.87 5.74
CA TYR A 287 -3.59 17.64 7.17
C TYR A 287 -4.92 16.90 7.38
N THR A 288 -4.88 15.56 7.44
CA THR A 288 -6.11 14.75 7.40
C THR A 288 -6.94 14.86 8.68
N LEU A 289 -6.31 15.21 9.81
CA LEU A 289 -6.88 15.04 11.16
C LEU A 289 -7.41 13.62 11.42
N ASN A 290 -6.76 12.61 10.83
CA ASN A 290 -7.22 11.22 10.79
C ASN A 290 -8.62 11.06 10.15
N MET A 291 -9.01 11.95 9.22
CA MET A 291 -10.26 11.89 8.46
C MET A 291 -10.01 11.70 6.95
N GLU A 292 -10.82 10.84 6.34
CA GLU A 292 -10.61 10.34 4.98
C GLU A 292 -11.38 11.16 3.93
N LYS A 293 -12.70 11.30 4.12
CA LYS A 293 -13.65 11.82 3.12
C LYS A 293 -13.21 13.15 2.51
N SER A 294 -12.90 14.14 3.34
CA SER A 294 -12.62 15.51 2.89
C SER A 294 -11.29 15.63 2.14
N ALA A 295 -10.27 14.87 2.57
CA ALA A 295 -8.97 14.84 1.90
C ALA A 295 -9.07 14.16 0.51
N LEU A 296 -9.76 13.03 0.42
CA LEU A 296 -9.97 12.33 -0.85
C LEU A 296 -10.87 13.14 -1.80
N ALA A 297 -11.94 13.77 -1.31
CA ALA A 297 -12.84 14.60 -2.13
C ALA A 297 -12.13 15.80 -2.77
N ILE A 298 -11.19 16.46 -2.06
CA ILE A 298 -10.35 17.52 -2.65
C ILE A 298 -9.50 16.96 -3.79
N LEU A 299 -8.84 15.81 -3.59
CA LEU A 299 -8.01 15.18 -4.62
C LEU A 299 -8.83 14.73 -5.85
N MET A 300 -10.08 14.29 -5.67
CA MET A 300 -11.00 13.97 -6.77
C MET A 300 -11.42 15.23 -7.53
N ASN A 301 -11.78 16.31 -6.84
CA ASN A 301 -12.15 17.58 -7.47
C ASN A 301 -10.99 18.22 -8.26
N LEU A 302 -9.75 17.89 -7.90
CA LEU A 302 -8.52 18.29 -8.60
C LEU A 302 -8.14 17.33 -9.74
N GLY A 303 -8.87 16.23 -9.95
CA GLY A 303 -8.57 15.21 -10.95
C GLY A 303 -7.30 14.39 -10.65
N LEU A 304 -6.79 14.41 -9.41
CA LEU A 304 -5.54 13.75 -9.03
C LEU A 304 -5.73 12.27 -8.65
N ILE A 305 -6.96 11.87 -8.30
CA ILE A 305 -7.34 10.49 -7.99
C ILE A 305 -8.71 10.17 -8.60
N GLU A 306 -8.92 8.92 -9.00
CA GLU A 306 -10.23 8.36 -9.39
C GLU A 306 -10.46 7.04 -8.64
N GLU A 307 -11.60 6.87 -7.97
CA GLU A 307 -11.93 5.61 -7.27
C GLU A 307 -11.96 4.40 -8.20
N SER A 308 -12.33 4.61 -9.47
CA SER A 308 -12.46 3.59 -10.51
C SER A 308 -11.14 3.15 -11.15
N LYS A 309 -10.02 3.86 -10.91
CA LYS A 309 -8.72 3.64 -11.57
C LYS A 309 -7.56 3.44 -10.59
N ILE A 310 -7.75 2.57 -9.59
CA ILE A 310 -6.66 2.15 -8.70
C ILE A 310 -5.65 1.31 -9.49
N SER A 311 -4.57 1.95 -9.94
CA SER A 311 -3.46 1.27 -10.62
C SER A 311 -2.49 0.65 -9.61
N ARG A 312 -2.06 -0.58 -9.85
CA ARG A 312 -1.13 -1.33 -8.99
C ARG A 312 0.14 -1.73 -9.76
N SER A 313 1.30 -1.56 -9.13
CA SER A 313 2.60 -1.86 -9.75
C SER A 313 2.90 -3.36 -9.84
N LEU A 314 2.37 -4.14 -8.90
CA LEU A 314 2.38 -5.61 -8.84
C LEU A 314 0.98 -6.07 -8.36
N PRO A 315 0.64 -7.38 -8.35
CA PRO A 315 -0.61 -7.86 -7.78
C PRO A 315 -0.81 -7.50 -6.29
N TRP A 316 0.30 -7.27 -5.57
CA TRP A 316 0.38 -6.91 -4.15
C TRP A 316 1.17 -5.60 -3.95
N ARG A 317 0.93 -4.89 -2.83
CA ARG A 317 1.69 -3.67 -2.48
C ARG A 317 3.12 -4.02 -2.03
N ARG A 318 4.12 -3.37 -2.64
CA ARG A 318 5.55 -3.49 -2.31
C ARG A 318 5.94 -2.52 -1.18
N PRO A 319 6.56 -2.98 -0.07
CA PRO A 319 7.08 -2.12 0.99
C PRO A 319 8.09 -1.07 0.49
N THR A 320 8.09 0.08 1.15
CA THR A 320 8.96 1.24 0.85
C THR A 320 10.28 1.24 1.62
N ASN A 321 10.43 0.33 2.59
CA ASN A 321 11.66 0.07 3.33
C ASN A 321 12.84 -0.21 2.37
N VAL A 322 13.93 0.55 2.51
CA VAL A 322 15.11 0.50 1.64
C VAL A 322 15.77 -0.88 1.56
N PHE A 323 15.72 -1.67 2.64
CA PHE A 323 16.29 -3.02 2.67
C PHE A 323 15.44 -4.02 1.86
N ARG A 324 14.17 -3.70 1.63
CA ARG A 324 13.16 -4.57 1.00
C ARG A 324 12.68 -4.10 -0.37
N VAL A 325 13.05 -2.89 -0.82
CA VAL A 325 12.53 -2.22 -2.02
C VAL A 325 12.78 -2.97 -3.36
N LYS A 326 13.66 -3.97 -3.37
CA LYS A 326 13.90 -4.86 -4.53
C LYS A 326 12.95 -6.06 -4.61
N GLU A 327 12.20 -6.36 -3.54
CA GLU A 327 11.27 -7.50 -3.52
C GLU A 327 10.20 -7.34 -4.61
N ASP A 328 10.13 -8.30 -5.53
CA ASP A 328 9.16 -8.28 -6.63
C ASP A 328 8.47 -9.61 -6.90
N VAL A 329 8.81 -10.68 -6.17
CA VAL A 329 8.20 -12.01 -6.25
C VAL A 329 7.92 -12.57 -4.85
N ARG A 330 6.75 -13.20 -4.67
CA ARG A 330 6.27 -13.77 -3.40
C ARG A 330 5.50 -15.08 -3.58
N PRO A 331 5.42 -15.95 -2.55
CA PRO A 331 4.52 -17.11 -2.54
C PRO A 331 3.05 -16.64 -2.43
N ILE A 332 2.16 -17.28 -3.17
CA ILE A 332 0.74 -16.90 -3.27
C ILE A 332 -0.06 -17.10 -1.97
N PHE A 333 0.41 -17.95 -1.05
CA PHE A 333 -0.30 -18.37 0.15
C PHE A 333 -0.76 -17.19 1.03
N TRP A 334 0.16 -16.24 1.24
CA TRP A 334 -0.11 -15.02 2.00
C TRP A 334 -0.71 -13.87 1.18
N ALA A 335 -1.17 -14.09 -0.05
CA ALA A 335 -1.83 -13.04 -0.84
C ALA A 335 -3.03 -12.43 -0.09
N ASN A 336 -3.77 -13.26 0.64
CA ASN A 336 -4.86 -12.83 1.53
C ASN A 336 -4.39 -12.34 2.91
N ARG A 337 -3.14 -12.61 3.33
CA ARG A 337 -2.60 -12.26 4.67
C ARG A 337 -1.24 -11.53 4.58
N PRO A 338 -1.18 -10.37 3.90
CA PRO A 338 0.09 -9.71 3.61
C PRO A 338 0.83 -9.22 4.86
N LYS A 339 0.13 -8.84 5.95
CA LYS A 339 0.80 -8.32 7.16
C LYS A 339 1.49 -9.46 7.92
N SER A 340 0.91 -10.66 7.91
CA SER A 340 1.58 -11.88 8.39
C SER A 340 2.86 -12.15 7.60
N TYR A 341 2.80 -12.16 6.26
CA TYR A 341 4.00 -12.39 5.43
C TYR A 341 5.11 -11.36 5.70
N ILE A 342 4.78 -10.07 5.80
CA ILE A 342 5.76 -9.05 6.20
C ILE A 342 6.37 -9.39 7.56
N SER A 343 5.54 -9.70 8.57
CA SER A 343 6.00 -10.05 9.92
C SER A 343 6.90 -11.28 9.95
N ARG A 344 6.64 -12.30 9.11
CA ARG A 344 7.40 -13.56 9.07
C ARG A 344 8.66 -13.50 8.19
N THR A 345 8.89 -12.38 7.51
CA THR A 345 10.05 -12.15 6.62
C THR A 345 10.81 -10.85 6.95
N ILE A 346 10.49 -10.16 8.05
CA ILE A 346 11.09 -8.88 8.41
C ILE A 346 12.59 -8.97 8.77
N GLY A 347 13.04 -10.13 9.26
CA GLY A 347 14.44 -10.41 9.59
C GLY A 347 15.23 -11.10 8.47
N TRP A 348 14.86 -10.91 7.20
CA TRP A 348 15.59 -11.47 6.07
C TRP A 348 16.69 -10.51 5.60
N ASP A 349 17.93 -11.00 5.50
CA ASP A 349 19.09 -10.23 5.00
C ASP A 349 18.96 -9.83 3.52
N GLN A 350 18.24 -10.63 2.73
CA GLN A 350 17.99 -10.42 1.31
C GLN A 350 16.57 -10.83 0.95
N TYR A 351 15.97 -10.12 -0.01
CA TYR A 351 14.60 -10.37 -0.48
C TYR A 351 14.61 -10.83 -1.95
N PRO A 352 13.81 -11.86 -2.34
CA PRO A 352 13.78 -12.38 -3.70
C PRO A 352 13.42 -11.34 -4.78
N HIS A 353 14.13 -11.42 -5.92
CA HIS A 353 14.05 -10.49 -7.03
C HIS A 353 14.17 -11.21 -8.39
N GLY A 354 13.23 -10.97 -9.30
CA GLY A 354 13.16 -11.52 -10.66
C GLY A 354 12.73 -13.00 -10.70
N ARG A 355 13.51 -13.88 -10.05
CA ARG A 355 13.09 -15.26 -9.77
C ARG A 355 13.04 -15.48 -8.26
N TRP A 356 12.05 -16.27 -7.83
CA TRP A 356 12.11 -16.86 -6.50
C TRP A 356 13.33 -17.79 -6.47
N GLY A 357 14.25 -17.51 -5.56
CA GLY A 357 15.52 -18.21 -5.46
C GLY A 357 15.38 -19.58 -4.81
N ASP A 358 16.52 -20.21 -4.59
CA ASP A 358 16.64 -21.40 -3.75
C ASP A 358 16.27 -21.01 -2.30
N SER A 359 15.10 -21.47 -1.82
CA SER A 359 14.46 -21.02 -0.57
C SER A 359 15.15 -21.52 0.72
N ARG A 360 16.40 -21.99 0.62
CA ARG A 360 17.25 -22.47 1.72
C ARG A 360 17.93 -21.36 2.53
N ASN A 361 17.56 -20.08 2.36
CA ASN A 361 18.09 -18.96 3.15
C ASN A 361 17.16 -17.72 3.15
N PRO A 362 16.89 -17.05 4.29
CA PRO A 362 16.92 -17.52 5.68
C PRO A 362 15.56 -18.07 6.12
N SER A 363 15.52 -18.78 7.25
CA SER A 363 14.27 -19.30 7.83
C SER A 363 13.20 -18.21 8.00
N TYR A 364 11.95 -18.52 7.65
CA TYR A 364 10.80 -17.71 8.05
C TYR A 364 10.76 -17.57 9.58
N GLY A 365 10.39 -16.37 10.05
CA GLY A 365 10.13 -16.15 11.46
C GLY A 365 9.01 -17.05 11.98
N ALA A 366 9.19 -17.56 13.20
CA ALA A 366 8.22 -18.41 13.87
C ALA A 366 6.83 -17.74 13.99
N LEU A 367 5.79 -18.57 14.12
CA LEU A 367 4.44 -18.09 14.45
C LEU A 367 4.46 -17.50 15.87
N SER A 368 4.38 -16.17 15.94
CA SER A 368 4.29 -15.42 17.18
C SER A 368 2.82 -15.23 17.55
N ASP A 369 2.44 -15.42 18.82
CA ASP A 369 1.04 -15.28 19.27
C ASP A 369 0.43 -13.91 18.93
N TYR A 370 1.25 -12.86 18.84
CA TYR A 370 0.89 -11.52 18.35
C TYR A 370 0.12 -11.52 17.00
N GLN A 371 0.37 -12.49 16.11
CA GLN A 371 -0.32 -12.62 14.82
C GLN A 371 -1.79 -13.08 14.96
N PHE A 372 -2.16 -13.63 16.12
CA PHE A 372 -3.48 -14.13 16.46
C PHE A 372 -4.17 -13.40 17.63
N MET A 373 -3.41 -12.79 18.55
CA MET A 373 -3.93 -12.32 19.86
C MET A 373 -4.45 -10.87 19.92
N ARG A 374 -4.16 -9.98 18.96
CA ARG A 374 -4.65 -8.59 19.04
C ARG A 374 -6.13 -8.49 18.62
N PRO A 375 -7.05 -8.02 19.49
CA PRO A 375 -8.42 -7.68 19.09
C PRO A 375 -8.41 -6.49 18.14
N ARG A 376 -8.93 -6.67 16.94
CA ARG A 376 -9.03 -5.64 15.90
C ARG A 376 -10.45 -5.08 15.80
N ALA A 377 -10.61 -3.87 15.27
CA ALA A 377 -11.93 -3.38 14.83
C ALA A 377 -12.61 -4.36 13.84
N ARG A 378 -11.79 -5.03 13.01
CA ARG A 378 -12.17 -6.12 12.11
C ARG A 378 -12.69 -7.39 12.82
N ASP A 379 -12.31 -7.63 14.06
CA ASP A 379 -12.67 -8.86 14.78
C ASP A 379 -14.08 -8.80 15.33
N LYS A 380 -14.60 -7.60 15.64
CA LYS A 380 -16.05 -7.40 15.87
C LYS A 380 -16.86 -7.87 14.66
N LYS A 381 -16.46 -7.46 13.45
CA LYS A 381 -17.11 -7.85 12.19
C LYS A 381 -16.92 -9.34 11.87
N LEU A 382 -15.76 -9.90 12.19
CA LEU A 382 -15.50 -11.34 12.08
C LEU A 382 -16.39 -12.13 13.05
N HIS A 383 -16.57 -11.66 14.29
CA HIS A 383 -17.49 -12.25 15.27
C HIS A 383 -18.95 -12.16 14.81
N GLU A 384 -19.41 -11.00 14.32
CA GLU A 384 -20.74 -10.81 13.72
C GLU A 384 -21.00 -11.74 12.52
N GLU A 385 -20.02 -11.93 11.63
CA GLU A 385 -20.18 -12.73 10.41
C GLU A 385 -19.89 -14.24 10.59
N TRP A 386 -18.98 -14.63 11.49
CA TRP A 386 -18.46 -16.00 11.65
C TRP A 386 -18.72 -16.63 13.04
N GLY A 387 -18.82 -15.85 14.11
CA GLY A 387 -19.14 -16.28 15.49
C GLY A 387 -20.62 -16.64 15.74
N VAL A 388 -21.33 -17.09 14.69
CA VAL A 388 -22.74 -17.51 14.77
C VAL A 388 -22.78 -19.03 14.97
N PRO A 389 -23.59 -19.56 15.91
CA PRO A 389 -23.58 -20.98 16.28
C PRO A 389 -23.67 -21.95 15.09
N LEU A 390 -22.87 -23.01 15.15
CA LEU A 390 -22.74 -24.05 14.12
C LEU A 390 -23.27 -25.38 14.66
N LYS A 391 -24.05 -26.11 13.86
CA LYS A 391 -24.65 -27.41 14.25
C LYS A 391 -24.08 -28.58 13.46
N SER A 392 -23.45 -28.30 12.32
CA SER A 392 -23.08 -29.30 11.32
C SER A 392 -21.89 -28.83 10.46
N ILE A 393 -21.28 -29.78 9.75
CA ILE A 393 -20.27 -29.48 8.71
C ILE A 393 -20.92 -28.71 7.54
N ASP A 394 -22.23 -28.85 7.30
CA ASP A 394 -22.94 -28.11 6.26
C ASP A 394 -23.08 -26.62 6.59
N ASP A 395 -23.19 -26.25 7.87
CA ASP A 395 -23.15 -24.85 8.31
C ASP A 395 -21.78 -24.21 7.99
N ILE A 396 -20.69 -24.97 8.19
CA ILE A 396 -19.33 -24.57 7.82
C ILE A 396 -19.23 -24.38 6.30
N CYS A 397 -19.69 -25.37 5.51
CA CYS A 397 -19.74 -25.27 4.04
C CYS A 397 -20.53 -24.04 3.54
N GLU A 398 -21.68 -23.74 4.16
CA GLU A 398 -22.48 -22.55 3.88
C GLU A 398 -21.76 -21.24 4.25
N LYS A 399 -20.96 -21.18 5.33
CA LYS A 399 -20.16 -19.98 5.68
C LYS A 399 -19.14 -19.64 4.60
N PHE A 400 -18.31 -20.59 4.18
CA PHE A 400 -17.34 -20.39 3.10
C PHE A 400 -18.03 -20.02 1.77
N LYS A 401 -19.13 -20.69 1.43
CA LYS A 401 -19.96 -20.36 0.25
C LYS A 401 -20.51 -18.92 0.33
N LYS A 402 -21.03 -18.48 1.48
CA LYS A 402 -21.52 -17.11 1.69
C LYS A 402 -20.40 -16.07 1.55
N TYR A 403 -19.20 -16.35 2.06
CA TYR A 403 -18.02 -15.51 1.81
C TYR A 403 -17.66 -15.45 0.31
N CYS A 404 -17.52 -16.59 -0.36
CA CYS A 404 -17.18 -16.67 -1.79
C CYS A 404 -18.21 -15.97 -2.69
N LEU A 405 -19.48 -15.91 -2.30
CA LEU A 405 -20.55 -15.18 -2.99
C LEU A 405 -20.67 -13.69 -2.58
N GLY A 406 -19.73 -13.18 -1.76
CA GLY A 406 -19.69 -11.78 -1.33
C GLY A 406 -20.78 -11.38 -0.31
N LYS A 407 -21.42 -12.37 0.32
CA LYS A 407 -22.47 -12.16 1.33
C LYS A 407 -21.91 -11.98 2.75
N LEU A 408 -20.68 -12.41 2.97
CA LEU A 408 -19.81 -12.03 4.10
C LEU A 408 -18.65 -11.20 3.53
N ARG A 409 -18.16 -10.20 4.26
CA ARG A 409 -17.01 -9.40 3.83
C ARG A 409 -15.69 -9.81 4.48
N SER A 410 -15.74 -10.43 5.67
CA SER A 410 -14.61 -10.94 6.42
C SER A 410 -14.39 -12.44 6.21
N SER A 411 -13.19 -12.91 6.51
CA SER A 411 -12.82 -14.33 6.55
C SER A 411 -11.62 -14.52 7.52
N PRO A 412 -11.56 -15.61 8.32
CA PRO A 412 -10.43 -15.89 9.20
C PRO A 412 -9.08 -15.99 8.47
N TRP A 413 -9.10 -16.55 7.24
CA TRP A 413 -7.90 -16.75 6.40
C TRP A 413 -7.52 -15.53 5.55
N SER A 414 -8.18 -14.39 5.75
CA SER A 414 -7.84 -13.14 5.07
C SER A 414 -7.64 -12.01 6.06
N GLU A 415 -6.83 -11.02 5.71
CA GLU A 415 -6.70 -9.71 6.36
C GLU A 415 -7.33 -8.58 5.53
N LEU A 416 -7.74 -8.87 4.28
CA LEU A 416 -8.38 -7.92 3.36
C LEU A 416 -9.87 -7.74 3.72
N ASP A 417 -10.52 -6.67 3.24
CA ASP A 417 -11.99 -6.54 3.33
C ASP A 417 -12.67 -6.85 1.99
N GLY A 418 -13.71 -7.70 2.03
CA GLY A 418 -14.46 -8.13 0.87
C GLY A 418 -13.73 -9.14 -0.02
N LEU A 419 -14.29 -9.34 -1.21
CA LEU A 419 -13.71 -10.16 -2.28
C LEU A 419 -12.93 -9.31 -3.26
N GLN A 420 -11.77 -9.81 -3.70
CA GLN A 420 -10.98 -9.16 -4.73
C GLN A 420 -11.73 -9.14 -6.08
N PRO A 421 -11.46 -8.14 -6.96
CA PRO A 421 -12.14 -8.03 -8.25
C PRO A 421 -12.06 -9.30 -9.12
N GLU A 422 -10.91 -9.98 -9.10
CA GLU A 422 -10.67 -11.22 -9.84
C GLU A 422 -11.46 -12.43 -9.29
N THR A 423 -11.72 -12.50 -7.98
CA THR A 423 -12.53 -13.57 -7.37
C THR A 423 -13.96 -13.56 -7.89
N LYS A 424 -14.48 -12.39 -8.29
CA LYS A 424 -15.83 -12.24 -8.88
C LYS A 424 -15.99 -12.94 -10.24
N ILE A 425 -14.88 -13.33 -10.89
CA ILE A 425 -14.89 -14.09 -12.15
C ILE A 425 -15.22 -15.58 -11.90
N ILE A 426 -14.94 -16.09 -10.69
CA ILE A 426 -15.06 -17.51 -10.34
C ILE A 426 -15.91 -17.80 -9.08
N ASN A 427 -16.46 -16.77 -8.42
CA ASN A 427 -17.27 -16.84 -7.20
C ASN A 427 -18.34 -17.95 -7.17
N GLU A 428 -19.14 -18.08 -8.23
CA GLU A 428 -20.19 -19.11 -8.36
C GLU A 428 -19.63 -20.53 -8.44
N HIS A 429 -18.41 -20.71 -8.96
CA HIS A 429 -17.73 -22.01 -8.97
C HIS A 429 -17.14 -22.33 -7.59
N LEU A 430 -16.54 -21.33 -6.93
CA LEU A 430 -16.06 -21.43 -5.55
C LEU A 430 -17.22 -21.82 -4.61
N GLY A 431 -18.36 -21.13 -4.67
CA GLY A 431 -19.54 -21.45 -3.86
C GLY A 431 -20.03 -22.90 -4.04
N LYS A 432 -19.96 -23.43 -5.26
CA LYS A 432 -20.37 -24.82 -5.59
C LYS A 432 -19.40 -25.89 -5.08
N ILE A 433 -18.10 -25.60 -4.97
CA ILE A 433 -17.12 -26.57 -4.40
C ILE A 433 -17.05 -26.49 -2.87
N ASN A 434 -17.27 -25.31 -2.28
CA ASN A 434 -17.43 -25.16 -0.83
C ASN A 434 -18.62 -25.97 -0.31
N LEU A 435 -19.76 -25.96 -1.02
CA LEU A 435 -20.91 -26.83 -0.72
C LEU A 435 -20.65 -28.34 -0.88
N LYS A 436 -19.54 -28.74 -1.49
CA LYS A 436 -19.09 -30.15 -1.53
C LYS A 436 -18.03 -30.44 -0.45
N GLY A 437 -17.78 -29.49 0.45
CA GLY A 437 -16.76 -29.56 1.49
C GLY A 437 -15.33 -29.59 0.94
N PHE A 438 -15.07 -28.75 -0.07
CA PHE A 438 -13.74 -28.28 -0.44
C PHE A 438 -13.66 -26.81 -0.02
N LEU A 439 -13.17 -26.55 1.19
CA LEU A 439 -13.33 -25.29 1.91
C LEU A 439 -12.24 -24.30 1.52
N THR A 440 -12.56 -23.39 0.59
CA THR A 440 -11.56 -22.57 -0.13
C THR A 440 -11.11 -21.34 0.66
N ILE A 441 -9.79 -21.15 0.78
CA ILE A 441 -9.19 -20.02 1.51
C ILE A 441 -8.44 -19.02 0.62
N ASN A 442 -8.10 -19.40 -0.62
CA ASN A 442 -7.37 -18.56 -1.56
C ASN A 442 -7.65 -19.00 -3.01
N SER A 443 -7.65 -18.07 -3.98
CA SER A 443 -8.00 -18.36 -5.39
C SER A 443 -7.67 -17.21 -6.35
N GLN A 444 -7.18 -17.51 -7.56
CA GLN A 444 -7.13 -16.56 -8.69
C GLN A 444 -7.65 -17.21 -9.99
N PRO A 445 -8.24 -16.45 -10.94
CA PRO A 445 -8.74 -16.99 -12.20
C PRO A 445 -7.60 -17.26 -13.21
N ALA A 446 -7.96 -17.83 -14.37
CA ALA A 446 -7.02 -18.02 -15.48
C ALA A 446 -7.14 -16.80 -16.40
N VAL A 447 -6.00 -16.18 -16.70
CA VAL A 447 -5.92 -14.95 -17.49
C VAL A 447 -4.86 -15.15 -18.56
N ASN A 448 -5.25 -14.91 -19.81
CA ASN A 448 -4.43 -15.16 -20.99
C ASN A 448 -4.32 -13.88 -21.81
N ALA A 449 -3.20 -13.15 -21.65
CA ALA A 449 -2.93 -11.88 -22.33
C ALA A 449 -4.03 -10.82 -22.14
N GLU A 450 -4.51 -10.65 -20.90
CA GLU A 450 -5.39 -9.52 -20.57
C GLU A 450 -4.55 -8.23 -20.44
N ARG A 451 -5.15 -7.07 -20.67
CA ARG A 451 -4.43 -5.79 -20.59
C ARG A 451 -3.95 -5.50 -19.17
N SER A 452 -2.75 -4.94 -19.06
CA SER A 452 -2.16 -4.51 -17.78
C SER A 452 -2.90 -3.37 -17.06
N ASP A 453 -3.84 -2.70 -17.72
CA ASP A 453 -4.75 -1.69 -17.17
C ASP A 453 -6.19 -2.20 -16.95
N SER A 454 -6.42 -3.52 -17.04
CA SER A 454 -7.71 -4.15 -16.71
C SER A 454 -8.08 -4.00 -15.23
N LEU A 455 -9.30 -3.55 -14.96
CA LEU A 455 -9.80 -3.27 -13.60
C LEU A 455 -9.96 -4.51 -12.70
N SER A 456 -9.94 -5.72 -13.27
CA SER A 456 -10.03 -6.97 -12.50
C SER A 456 -8.66 -7.54 -12.14
N VAL A 457 -7.75 -7.64 -13.12
CA VAL A 457 -6.52 -8.43 -13.06
C VAL A 457 -5.25 -7.68 -13.50
N GLY A 458 -5.38 -6.44 -14.01
CA GLY A 458 -4.27 -5.64 -14.50
C GLY A 458 -3.31 -5.17 -13.39
N TRP A 459 -2.03 -5.09 -13.73
CA TRP A 459 -0.93 -4.54 -12.91
C TRP A 459 0.29 -4.21 -13.80
N GLY A 460 1.24 -3.41 -13.29
CA GLY A 460 2.58 -3.23 -13.89
C GLY A 460 2.79 -2.03 -14.82
N GLY A 461 1.72 -1.30 -15.13
CA GLY A 461 1.73 -0.09 -15.98
C GLY A 461 1.14 -0.33 -17.38
N PRO A 462 0.71 0.74 -18.09
CA PRO A 462 -0.08 0.63 -19.32
C PRO A 462 0.68 0.00 -20.50
N GLY A 463 -0.08 -0.54 -21.48
CA GLY A 463 0.45 -1.08 -22.72
C GLY A 463 1.11 -2.47 -22.63
N GLY A 464 1.04 -3.11 -21.47
CA GLY A 464 1.49 -4.49 -21.26
C GLY A 464 0.35 -5.51 -21.22
N TYR A 465 0.73 -6.77 -21.06
CA TYR A 465 -0.18 -7.91 -20.95
C TYR A 465 0.13 -8.74 -19.71
N VAL A 466 -0.90 -9.05 -18.94
CA VAL A 466 -0.83 -9.88 -17.74
C VAL A 466 -1.38 -11.27 -18.00
N TYR A 467 -0.79 -12.23 -17.29
CA TYR A 467 -1.10 -13.64 -17.38
C TYR A 467 -1.26 -14.19 -15.96
N GLN A 468 -2.35 -14.92 -15.75
CA GLN A 468 -2.61 -15.66 -14.52
C GLN A 468 -2.91 -17.10 -14.88
N LYS A 469 -2.37 -17.95 -14.03
CA LYS A 469 -2.46 -19.39 -14.05
C LYS A 469 -3.47 -19.65 -12.91
N ALA A 470 -4.68 -20.15 -13.21
CA ALA A 470 -5.79 -20.20 -12.22
C ALA A 470 -5.45 -21.03 -10.99
N TYR A 471 -5.90 -20.64 -9.80
CA TYR A 471 -5.49 -21.22 -8.52
C TYR A 471 -6.71 -21.40 -7.60
N VAL A 472 -6.74 -22.44 -6.76
CA VAL A 472 -7.70 -22.56 -5.64
C VAL A 472 -7.17 -23.45 -4.53
N GLU A 473 -7.02 -22.90 -3.33
CA GLU A 473 -6.45 -23.54 -2.15
C GLU A 473 -7.57 -23.85 -1.16
N PHE A 474 -7.59 -25.06 -0.61
CA PHE A 474 -8.71 -25.49 0.23
C PHE A 474 -8.35 -26.56 1.27
N PHE A 475 -9.19 -26.64 2.31
CA PHE A 475 -9.27 -27.80 3.18
C PHE A 475 -10.26 -28.84 2.64
N CYS A 476 -9.96 -30.14 2.77
CA CYS A 476 -10.96 -31.21 2.65
C CYS A 476 -10.57 -32.45 3.48
N SER A 477 -11.47 -33.42 3.61
CA SER A 477 -11.19 -34.67 4.32
C SER A 477 -10.31 -35.63 3.49
N LYS A 478 -9.69 -36.60 4.17
CA LYS A 478 -8.73 -37.55 3.57
C LYS A 478 -9.34 -38.40 2.45
N GLU A 479 -10.62 -38.75 2.54
CA GLU A 479 -11.35 -39.51 1.53
C GLU A 479 -11.53 -38.67 0.26
N LYS A 480 -11.87 -37.38 0.44
CA LYS A 480 -12.02 -36.42 -0.65
C LYS A 480 -10.68 -36.14 -1.32
N LEU A 481 -9.58 -36.05 -0.57
CA LEU A 481 -8.23 -36.00 -1.13
C LEU A 481 -7.94 -37.24 -1.97
N ASN A 482 -8.15 -38.45 -1.45
CA ASN A 482 -7.81 -39.68 -2.17
C ASN A 482 -8.57 -39.78 -3.52
N LEU A 483 -9.85 -39.42 -3.54
CA LEU A 483 -10.67 -39.32 -4.76
C LEU A 483 -10.20 -38.24 -5.75
N ILE A 484 -9.51 -37.21 -5.26
CA ILE A 484 -8.91 -36.14 -6.04
C ILE A 484 -7.56 -36.59 -6.62
N VAL A 485 -6.69 -37.12 -5.78
CA VAL A 485 -5.35 -37.67 -6.08
C VAL A 485 -5.43 -38.73 -7.18
N ASP A 486 -6.43 -39.62 -7.08
CA ASP A 486 -6.61 -40.67 -8.09
C ASP A 486 -6.98 -40.12 -9.47
N LYS A 487 -7.84 -39.10 -9.51
CA LYS A 487 -8.22 -38.42 -10.76
C LYS A 487 -7.08 -37.62 -11.38
N CYS A 488 -6.18 -37.05 -10.57
CA CYS A 488 -5.00 -36.37 -11.08
C CYS A 488 -4.09 -37.27 -11.92
N LYS A 489 -4.01 -38.57 -11.62
CA LYS A 489 -3.20 -39.54 -12.37
C LYS A 489 -3.55 -39.59 -13.86
N ALA A 490 -4.81 -39.35 -14.21
CA ALA A 490 -5.31 -39.33 -15.59
C ALA A 490 -5.10 -37.98 -16.30
N LEU A 491 -4.63 -36.96 -15.58
CA LEU A 491 -4.60 -35.56 -16.02
C LEU A 491 -3.18 -35.01 -15.78
N PRO A 492 -2.18 -35.32 -16.63
CA PRO A 492 -0.77 -34.93 -16.39
C PRO A 492 -0.51 -33.43 -16.48
N PHE A 493 -1.47 -32.65 -17.00
CA PHE A 493 -1.53 -31.19 -16.86
C PHE A 493 -2.09 -30.75 -15.50
N ILE A 494 -2.21 -31.67 -14.54
CA ILE A 494 -2.38 -31.43 -13.12
C ILE A 494 -1.07 -31.83 -12.42
N THR A 495 -0.33 -30.85 -11.95
CA THR A 495 0.40 -31.08 -10.72
C THR A 495 -0.60 -31.03 -9.58
N TYR A 496 -0.50 -31.97 -8.66
CA TYR A 496 -1.05 -31.86 -7.25
C TYR A 496 0.57 -31.22 -4.78
N ILE A 497 0.40 -30.23 -3.84
CA ILE A 497 1.19 -29.91 -2.64
C ILE A 497 0.26 -30.15 -1.45
N ALA A 498 0.22 -31.39 -0.98
CA ALA A 498 -0.76 -31.85 0.00
C ALA A 498 -0.11 -32.20 1.34
N THR A 499 -0.64 -31.65 2.44
CA THR A 499 -0.17 -31.92 3.80
C THR A 499 -1.32 -32.02 4.80
N ASN A 500 -1.15 -32.80 5.86
CA ASN A 500 -1.91 -32.65 7.10
C ASN A 500 -1.13 -31.86 8.16
N ILE A 501 -1.71 -31.71 9.35
CA ILE A 501 -1.13 -30.88 10.42
C ILE A 501 0.22 -31.44 10.88
N GLU A 502 0.31 -32.78 10.98
CA GLU A 502 1.54 -33.52 11.30
C GLU A 502 2.60 -33.48 10.18
N GLY A 503 2.31 -32.90 9.01
CA GLY A 503 3.27 -32.72 7.91
C GLY A 503 3.36 -33.88 6.92
N ASN A 504 2.40 -34.83 6.91
CA ASN A 504 2.41 -35.96 5.97
C ASN A 504 2.19 -35.48 4.53
N TRP A 505 3.27 -35.44 3.76
CA TRP A 505 3.35 -34.91 2.41
C TRP A 505 2.87 -35.90 1.33
N ILE A 506 2.07 -35.44 0.37
CA ILE A 506 1.75 -36.15 -0.87
C ILE A 506 1.95 -35.18 -2.04
N SER A 507 2.81 -35.54 -3.02
CA SER A 507 3.06 -34.72 -4.20
C SER A 507 3.38 -35.50 -5.49
N ASN A 508 3.22 -34.83 -6.64
CA ASN A 508 3.81 -35.17 -7.95
C ASN A 508 4.72 -34.04 -8.50
N VAL A 509 5.11 -33.08 -7.65
CA VAL A 509 6.23 -32.16 -7.87
C VAL A 509 7.33 -32.42 -6.84
N SER A 510 8.57 -32.05 -7.16
CA SER A 510 9.67 -32.04 -6.20
C SER A 510 9.45 -30.96 -5.13
N GLN A 511 10.05 -31.14 -3.95
CA GLN A 511 10.12 -30.11 -2.91
C GLN A 511 10.95 -28.87 -3.32
N THR A 512 11.56 -28.89 -4.52
CA THR A 512 12.35 -27.81 -5.12
C THR A 512 11.68 -27.16 -6.33
N ASP A 513 10.52 -27.66 -6.77
CA ASP A 513 9.86 -27.22 -8.01
C ASP A 513 9.01 -25.97 -7.79
N VAL A 514 9.68 -24.81 -7.79
CA VAL A 514 9.01 -23.50 -7.67
C VAL A 514 8.40 -23.07 -9.00
N ASN A 515 7.14 -22.63 -8.98
CA ASN A 515 6.38 -22.32 -10.20
C ASN A 515 5.77 -20.92 -10.19
N ALA A 516 6.04 -20.10 -11.21
CA ALA A 516 5.38 -18.81 -11.40
C ALA A 516 3.90 -18.98 -11.79
N VAL A 517 2.97 -18.45 -10.99
CA VAL A 517 1.52 -18.52 -11.21
C VAL A 517 0.90 -17.21 -11.70
N THR A 518 1.64 -16.10 -11.63
CA THR A 518 1.26 -14.82 -12.25
C THR A 518 2.49 -14.16 -12.85
N TRP A 519 2.40 -13.67 -14.09
CA TRP A 519 3.47 -12.94 -14.76
C TRP A 519 2.93 -11.89 -15.74
N GLY A 520 3.78 -10.96 -16.15
CA GLY A 520 3.43 -9.84 -17.02
C GLY A 520 4.56 -9.50 -17.98
N VAL A 521 4.16 -9.12 -19.20
CA VAL A 521 5.05 -8.71 -20.29
C VAL A 521 4.74 -7.26 -20.63
N PHE A 522 5.75 -6.39 -20.59
CA PHE A 522 5.58 -4.94 -20.69
C PHE A 522 6.53 -4.35 -21.75
N PRO A 523 6.13 -3.31 -22.49
CA PRO A 523 7.00 -2.64 -23.45
C PRO A 523 8.30 -2.15 -22.80
N GLY A 524 9.44 -2.50 -23.38
CA GLY A 524 10.76 -2.08 -22.90
C GLY A 524 11.22 -2.65 -21.56
N LYS A 525 10.61 -3.75 -21.07
CA LYS A 525 11.01 -4.41 -19.81
C LYS A 525 11.17 -5.93 -20.00
N GLU A 526 11.92 -6.54 -19.09
CA GLU A 526 11.94 -8.00 -18.92
C GLU A 526 10.59 -8.51 -18.35
N VAL A 527 10.40 -9.84 -18.38
CA VAL A 527 9.19 -10.49 -17.86
C VAL A 527 9.22 -10.47 -16.34
N ILE A 528 8.20 -9.85 -15.73
CA ILE A 528 8.04 -9.81 -14.27
C ILE A 528 7.10 -10.96 -13.87
N GLN A 529 7.47 -11.77 -12.88
CA GLN A 529 6.69 -12.95 -12.43
C GLN A 529 6.42 -12.91 -10.92
N PRO A 530 5.53 -12.02 -10.44
CA PRO A 530 5.51 -11.58 -9.05
C PRO A 530 4.82 -12.53 -8.06
N THR A 531 4.29 -13.65 -8.54
CA THR A 531 3.57 -14.62 -7.71
C THR A 531 4.00 -16.03 -8.07
N VAL A 532 4.47 -16.79 -7.08
CA VAL A 532 4.87 -18.21 -7.21
C VAL A 532 4.08 -19.13 -6.28
N VAL A 533 4.15 -20.42 -6.57
CA VAL A 533 3.91 -21.51 -5.62
C VAL A 533 5.27 -22.17 -5.33
N ASP A 534 5.62 -22.30 -4.05
CA ASP A 534 6.87 -22.91 -3.55
C ASP A 534 6.54 -23.96 -2.48
N PRO A 535 6.85 -25.25 -2.70
CA PRO A 535 6.71 -26.33 -1.71
C PRO A 535 7.27 -26.00 -0.31
N ALA A 536 8.43 -25.35 -0.22
CA ALA A 536 9.07 -25.05 1.06
C ALA A 536 8.30 -23.96 1.82
N SER A 537 7.94 -22.87 1.13
CA SER A 537 7.06 -21.83 1.66
C SER A 537 5.69 -22.39 2.09
N PHE A 538 5.12 -23.36 1.36
CA PHE A 538 3.83 -23.96 1.71
C PHE A 538 3.90 -24.74 3.03
N MET A 539 4.94 -25.56 3.22
CA MET A 539 5.12 -26.33 4.47
C MET A 539 5.27 -25.44 5.71
N VAL A 540 5.63 -24.17 5.52
CA VAL A 540 5.72 -23.13 6.56
C VAL A 540 4.42 -22.32 6.70
N TRP A 541 3.60 -22.27 5.65
CA TRP A 541 2.26 -21.66 5.65
C TRP A 541 1.21 -22.57 6.30
N LYS A 542 1.32 -23.90 6.13
CA LYS A 542 0.34 -24.88 6.63
C LYS A 542 0.00 -24.64 8.10
N ASP A 543 1.01 -24.32 8.91
CA ASP A 543 0.88 -24.17 10.36
C ASP A 543 0.01 -22.95 10.69
N GLU A 544 0.22 -21.81 10.02
CA GLU A 544 -0.63 -20.62 10.18
C GLU A 544 -2.08 -20.93 9.76
N ALA A 545 -2.24 -21.60 8.62
CA ALA A 545 -3.55 -21.92 8.06
C ALA A 545 -4.34 -22.92 8.92
N PHE A 546 -3.69 -23.92 9.53
CA PHE A 546 -4.29 -24.81 10.53
C PHE A 546 -4.63 -24.05 11.82
N GLU A 547 -3.69 -23.26 12.37
CA GLU A 547 -3.92 -22.51 13.62
C GLU A 547 -5.06 -21.50 13.52
N ILE A 548 -5.37 -20.97 12.32
CA ILE A 548 -6.55 -20.11 12.11
C ILE A 548 -7.87 -20.82 12.47
N TRP A 549 -7.99 -22.14 12.33
CA TRP A 549 -9.20 -22.85 12.75
C TRP A 549 -9.43 -22.74 14.26
N SER A 550 -8.41 -23.06 15.07
CA SER A 550 -8.51 -23.11 16.52
C SER A 550 -8.36 -21.72 17.17
N ARG A 551 -7.30 -20.98 16.83
CA ARG A 551 -6.97 -19.69 17.46
C ARG A 551 -7.90 -18.56 17.01
N VAL A 552 -8.35 -18.56 15.76
CA VAL A 552 -9.17 -17.46 15.21
C VAL A 552 -10.65 -17.81 15.18
N TRP A 553 -11.08 -18.86 14.46
CA TRP A 553 -12.51 -19.12 14.31
C TRP A 553 -13.12 -19.81 15.54
N ALA A 554 -12.54 -20.90 16.03
CA ALA A 554 -13.01 -21.56 17.24
C ALA A 554 -12.89 -20.63 18.48
N GLY A 555 -11.87 -19.76 18.50
CA GLY A 555 -11.69 -18.66 19.45
C GLY A 555 -12.77 -17.56 19.42
N LEU A 556 -13.65 -17.49 18.42
CA LEU A 556 -14.83 -16.62 18.46
C LEU A 556 -15.91 -17.13 19.44
N PHE A 557 -15.80 -18.37 19.90
CA PHE A 557 -16.79 -19.05 20.73
C PHE A 557 -16.24 -19.32 22.15
N PRO A 558 -17.09 -19.25 23.19
CA PRO A 558 -16.71 -19.61 24.55
C PRO A 558 -16.17 -21.04 24.68
N GLU A 559 -15.38 -21.29 25.73
CA GLU A 559 -14.97 -22.65 26.07
C GLU A 559 -16.19 -23.52 26.38
N GLY A 560 -16.19 -24.74 25.85
CA GLY A 560 -17.32 -25.67 25.95
C GLY A 560 -18.46 -25.46 24.94
N ASP A 561 -18.45 -24.42 24.11
CA ASP A 561 -19.49 -24.21 23.10
C ASP A 561 -19.50 -25.35 22.04
N PRO A 562 -20.67 -25.92 21.68
CA PRO A 562 -20.75 -26.98 20.66
C PRO A 562 -20.15 -26.60 19.30
N SER A 563 -20.24 -25.33 18.91
CA SER A 563 -19.65 -24.79 17.67
C SER A 563 -18.13 -24.82 17.72
N ARG A 564 -17.55 -24.53 18.90
CA ARG A 564 -16.11 -24.60 19.15
C ARG A 564 -15.61 -26.03 19.03
N ASN A 565 -16.25 -26.95 19.75
CA ASN A 565 -15.93 -28.38 19.71
C ASN A 565 -16.03 -28.94 18.28
N LEU A 566 -17.03 -28.51 17.50
CA LEU A 566 -17.19 -28.88 16.10
C LEU A 566 -16.04 -28.36 15.23
N LEU A 567 -15.61 -27.10 15.39
CA LEU A 567 -14.50 -26.51 14.64
C LEU A 567 -13.15 -27.17 15.00
N GLU A 568 -12.94 -27.52 16.26
CA GLU A 568 -11.73 -28.22 16.75
C GLU A 568 -11.69 -29.70 16.29
N GLN A 569 -12.83 -30.39 16.21
CA GLN A 569 -12.92 -31.72 15.59
C GLN A 569 -12.68 -31.65 14.07
N VAL A 570 -13.28 -30.66 13.40
CA VAL A 570 -13.14 -30.47 11.95
C VAL A 570 -11.69 -30.15 11.57
N SER A 571 -10.97 -29.31 12.32
CA SER A 571 -9.57 -28.99 12.01
C SER A 571 -8.62 -30.20 12.13
N GLN A 572 -8.91 -31.17 13.00
CA GLN A 572 -8.17 -32.43 13.13
C GLN A 572 -8.47 -33.44 12.00
N ILE A 573 -9.66 -33.39 11.40
CA ILE A 573 -10.09 -34.30 10.32
C ILE A 573 -9.75 -33.76 8.92
N LEU A 574 -9.64 -32.44 8.79
CA LEU A 574 -9.24 -31.77 7.55
C LEU A 574 -7.73 -31.89 7.29
N SER A 575 -7.33 -31.65 6.04
CA SER A 575 -5.92 -31.37 5.69
C SER A 575 -5.85 -30.27 4.64
N ILE A 576 -4.67 -29.68 4.41
CA ILE A 576 -4.46 -28.47 3.57
C ILE A 576 -3.79 -28.84 2.25
N TYR A 577 -4.29 -28.23 1.17
CA TYR A 577 -3.91 -28.61 -0.20
C TYR A 577 -3.64 -27.38 -1.09
N ASP A 578 -2.40 -27.30 -1.60
CA ASP A 578 -1.81 -26.40 -2.61
C ASP A 578 -1.37 -27.22 -3.86
N TYR A 579 -0.79 -26.65 -4.95
CA TYR A 579 -0.16 -27.32 -6.14
C TYR A 579 0.09 -26.33 -7.32
N SER A 580 0.93 -26.62 -8.37
CA SER A 580 1.04 -25.69 -9.54
C SER A 580 1.61 -26.08 -10.94
N LEU A 581 0.97 -25.60 -12.04
CA LEU A 581 1.49 -25.65 -13.44
C LEU A 581 0.84 -24.79 -14.56
N SER A 582 1.45 -24.83 -15.73
CA SER A 582 0.98 -24.28 -17.00
C SER A 582 -0.04 -25.19 -17.71
N CYS A 583 -1.27 -24.68 -17.86
CA CYS A 583 -2.20 -24.94 -18.97
C CYS A 583 -3.39 -25.93 -18.73
N SER A 584 -4.50 -25.78 -19.49
CA SER A 584 -5.93 -25.95 -19.05
C SER A 584 -6.54 -27.36 -19.04
N PRO A 585 -7.62 -27.62 -18.25
CA PRO A 585 -8.01 -27.00 -16.95
C PRO A 585 -8.56 -28.00 -15.88
N VAL A 586 -8.54 -27.60 -14.61
CA VAL A 586 -9.19 -28.26 -13.44
C VAL A 586 -8.66 -29.67 -13.08
N THR A 587 -8.35 -30.00 -11.83
CA THR A 587 -8.20 -29.14 -10.64
C THR A 587 -8.83 -29.84 -9.40
N ILE A 588 -8.51 -29.74 -8.09
CA ILE A 588 -7.43 -29.21 -7.24
C ILE A 588 -7.18 -27.71 -7.48
N ILE A 589 -6.02 -27.15 -7.11
CA ILE A 589 -5.57 -25.81 -7.49
C ILE A 589 -5.60 -25.69 -9.02
N ILE A 590 -6.51 -24.85 -9.55
CA ILE A 590 -7.09 -24.95 -10.91
C ILE A 590 -6.11 -24.59 -12.04
N LEU A 591 -4.90 -25.14 -12.06
CA LEU A 591 -3.83 -24.59 -12.86
C LEU A 591 -3.97 -24.90 -14.37
N CYS A 592 -3.93 -23.82 -15.17
CA CYS A 592 -4.78 -23.67 -16.36
C CYS A 592 -4.35 -22.49 -17.25
N CYS A 593 -4.47 -22.63 -18.59
CA CYS A 593 -3.97 -21.69 -19.63
C CYS A 593 -4.20 -22.08 -21.13
N PHE A 594 -4.49 -23.34 -21.53
CA PHE A 594 -4.58 -23.72 -22.96
C PHE A 594 -6.01 -23.73 -23.54
N CYS A 595 -6.55 -22.52 -23.71
CA CYS A 595 -7.45 -22.29 -24.84
C CYS A 595 -6.60 -22.31 -26.14
N ARG A 596 -7.10 -22.92 -27.24
CA ARG A 596 -6.30 -23.18 -28.46
C ARG A 596 -5.89 -21.89 -29.20
N CYS A 597 -4.79 -21.26 -28.80
CA CYS A 597 -4.25 -20.09 -29.50
C CYS A 597 -3.32 -20.50 -30.64
N LYS A 598 -3.69 -20.19 -31.90
CA LYS A 598 -2.87 -20.46 -33.11
C LYS A 598 -1.51 -19.76 -33.09
N ALA A 599 -1.32 -18.72 -32.27
CA ALA A 599 -0.05 -17.99 -32.16
C ALA A 599 1.08 -18.81 -31.52
N ALA A 600 0.79 -19.78 -30.65
CA ALA A 600 1.82 -20.60 -30.01
C ALA A 600 2.65 -21.41 -31.04
N THR A 601 2.03 -21.84 -32.14
CA THR A 601 2.67 -22.54 -33.25
C THR A 601 3.67 -21.67 -34.02
N ILE A 602 3.56 -20.33 -33.93
CA ILE A 602 4.49 -19.38 -34.55
C ILE A 602 5.77 -19.28 -33.70
N TRP A 603 5.64 -19.36 -32.37
CA TRP A 603 6.78 -19.20 -31.46
C TRP A 603 7.67 -20.44 -31.40
N SER A 604 7.09 -21.65 -31.48
CA SER A 604 7.88 -22.87 -31.65
C SER A 604 8.62 -22.90 -32.99
N ALA A 605 8.02 -22.38 -34.07
CA ALA A 605 8.72 -22.21 -35.35
C ALA A 605 9.84 -21.16 -35.27
N TRP A 606 9.63 -20.03 -34.59
CA TRP A 606 10.65 -18.98 -34.44
C TRP A 606 11.88 -19.44 -33.67
N SER A 607 11.72 -20.06 -32.50
CA SER A 607 12.87 -20.52 -31.71
C SER A 607 13.66 -21.65 -32.38
N ILE A 608 13.04 -22.43 -33.27
CA ILE A 608 13.73 -23.44 -34.08
C ILE A 608 14.47 -22.82 -35.27
N MET A 609 13.99 -21.72 -35.85
CA MET A 609 14.63 -21.09 -37.02
C MET A 609 15.95 -20.35 -36.70
N ILE A 610 16.24 -20.03 -35.43
CA ILE A 610 17.42 -19.25 -35.04
C ILE A 610 18.73 -20.09 -35.05
N THR A 611 18.66 -21.41 -35.16
CA THR A 611 19.83 -22.31 -35.12
C THR A 611 20.37 -22.77 -36.49
N SER A 612 19.84 -22.25 -37.61
CA SER A 612 20.32 -22.61 -38.96
C SER A 612 20.36 -21.40 -39.91
N THR A 613 21.58 -20.94 -40.22
CA THR A 613 21.82 -19.89 -41.23
C THR A 613 21.48 -20.31 -42.66
N ALA A 614 21.34 -21.62 -42.94
CA ALA A 614 20.99 -22.12 -44.27
C ALA A 614 19.51 -21.88 -44.64
N THR A 615 18.61 -21.83 -43.66
CA THR A 615 17.16 -21.84 -43.91
C THR A 615 16.61 -20.47 -44.36
N PHE A 616 17.28 -19.38 -43.97
CA PHE A 616 16.78 -18.01 -44.16
C PHE A 616 16.68 -17.61 -45.65
N LEU A 617 17.67 -17.99 -46.47
CA LEU A 617 17.71 -17.70 -47.91
C LEU A 617 16.63 -18.45 -48.71
N GLN A 618 16.14 -19.59 -48.21
CA GLN A 618 15.08 -20.35 -48.86
C GLN A 618 13.69 -19.76 -48.58
N PHE A 619 13.50 -19.13 -47.41
CA PHE A 619 12.26 -18.46 -47.04
C PHE A 619 12.02 -17.18 -47.86
N LEU A 620 13.09 -16.40 -48.14
CA LEU A 620 13.04 -15.19 -48.96
C LEU A 620 12.59 -15.44 -50.43
N ARG A 621 12.71 -16.67 -50.94
CA ARG A 621 12.18 -17.04 -52.27
C ARG A 621 10.71 -17.47 -52.27
N ILE A 622 10.07 -17.52 -51.10
CA ILE A 622 8.65 -17.90 -50.93
C ILE A 622 7.79 -16.68 -50.57
N SER A 623 8.39 -15.59 -50.07
CA SER A 623 7.66 -14.37 -49.66
C SER A 623 6.99 -13.60 -50.79
N GLU A 624 7.43 -13.73 -52.05
CA GLU A 624 6.86 -12.96 -53.17
C GLU A 624 5.41 -13.35 -53.53
N THR A 625 4.93 -14.53 -53.12
CA THR A 625 3.60 -15.04 -53.51
C THR A 625 2.53 -14.91 -52.42
N ILE A 626 2.90 -14.66 -51.16
CA ILE A 626 1.97 -14.75 -50.01
C ILE A 626 1.52 -13.37 -49.50
N VAL A 627 2.34 -12.32 -49.65
CA VAL A 627 2.03 -10.97 -49.15
C VAL A 627 0.69 -10.40 -49.66
N PRO A 628 0.27 -10.58 -50.93
CA PRO A 628 -1.01 -10.04 -51.42
C PRO A 628 -2.26 -10.64 -50.73
N LEU A 629 -2.18 -11.86 -50.21
CA LEU A 629 -3.32 -12.61 -49.68
C LEU A 629 -3.68 -12.28 -48.22
N MET A 630 -2.78 -11.65 -47.45
CA MET A 630 -3.03 -11.25 -46.06
C MET A 630 -3.70 -9.87 -45.95
N LEU A 631 -3.53 -8.99 -46.95
CA LEU A 631 -4.02 -7.61 -46.92
C LEU A 631 -5.53 -7.47 -47.21
N SER A 632 -6.14 -8.42 -47.90
CA SER A 632 -7.57 -8.39 -48.26
C SER A 632 -8.52 -8.63 -47.08
N SER A 633 -8.02 -9.09 -45.93
CA SER A 633 -8.84 -9.51 -44.78
C SER A 633 -8.88 -8.49 -43.62
N PHE A 634 -8.19 -7.35 -43.72
CA PHE A 634 -8.09 -6.35 -42.64
C PHE A 634 -8.76 -4.99 -42.93
N VAL A 635 -9.26 -4.76 -44.16
CA VAL A 635 -9.84 -3.47 -44.54
C VAL A 635 -11.37 -3.48 -44.45
N LYS A 636 -11.92 -3.32 -43.24
CA LYS A 636 -13.31 -2.87 -43.03
C LYS A 636 -13.64 -2.38 -41.61
N LEU A 637 -12.97 -1.32 -41.15
CA LEU A 637 -13.56 -0.20 -40.38
C LEU A 637 -12.49 0.83 -39.94
N ASN A 638 -12.54 2.00 -40.60
CA ASN A 638 -12.19 3.36 -40.20
C ASN A 638 -11.69 3.60 -38.75
N CYS A 639 -10.70 4.45 -38.47
CA CYS A 639 -9.88 5.33 -39.33
C CYS A 639 -8.60 5.78 -38.59
N ILE A 640 -7.47 5.91 -39.30
CA ILE A 640 -6.42 6.92 -39.12
C ILE A 640 -5.49 6.82 -40.34
N SER A 641 -5.06 7.95 -40.89
CA SER A 641 -4.15 7.98 -42.05
C SER A 641 -2.72 8.20 -41.58
N ILE A 642 -1.79 7.35 -42.03
CA ILE A 642 -0.35 7.55 -41.86
C ILE A 642 0.27 7.64 -43.25
N TYR A 643 0.68 8.85 -43.64
CA TYR A 643 1.52 9.07 -44.80
C TYR A 643 2.94 8.59 -44.47
N ILE A 644 3.46 7.64 -45.25
CA ILE A 644 4.89 7.33 -45.28
C ILE A 644 5.41 7.79 -46.65
N GLY A 645 6.00 8.97 -46.69
CA GLY A 645 6.84 9.38 -47.80
C GLY A 645 8.20 8.70 -47.68
N MET A 646 8.61 7.94 -48.70
CA MET A 646 9.97 7.41 -48.78
C MET A 646 10.83 8.32 -49.67
N TYR A 647 11.64 9.17 -49.03
CA TYR A 647 13.02 9.50 -49.41
C TYR A 647 13.73 10.20 -48.24
#